data_AF-A0A7M5WQA1-F1
#
_entry.id   AF-A0A7M5WQA1-F1
#
_cell.length_a   1.000
_cell.length_b   1.000
_cell.length_c   1.000
_cell.angle_alpha   90.00
_cell.angle_beta   90.00
_cell.angle_gamma   90.00
#
_symmetry.space_group_name_H-M   'P 1'
#
loop_
_entity.id
_entity.type
_entity.pdbx_description
1 polymer ?
#
loop_
_entity_poly.entity_id
_entity_poly.type
_entity_poly.pdbx_seq_one_letter_code
_entity_poly.pdbx_strand_id
1 'polypeptide(L)'
;SHVQVPTEIFKNDKQVLNNARMSEGLDETFMSNYAKDPALLWQYFCSEAGVHRVFPGENSNRKIDLYDCRRRLWYNQAINSPKDVVILMDMSGSMTGAHFKISKLIVQSLLDTLQQDDFFNVLYFNQATGFLIDCLNDTLAQATSYNKNQFKQAVTRLQSPKSVANFPTALKKAFRLINKVSTHRATSSSSCNKVIMLISDGIDFDEHTHEILDDENAEKEVVIFSYIVGQSTDEGRAEMKDIACQSGGEHYDFPTVGNVLDGVLKYQKRLSQPLGQSLDDHVIFTPLYLDGSGLGMMTTISTAVFSNKNGSDTRELIGVAGMDIVVSLLQQQYPVQKMGVFGHAFAINNNGLFLMHPKFKDQSGYLPDPATVYLDEVEFTTNPSKGIELKRAMINNETGCMSAEADWLFPKHSSQRVVRLNNTYCYRPMEKTPFFAGVSMPQQNAIQMVADKTKAHLFRRSGINALHSDDPNVIIEVAEWSFCDIRTEGEKKQPASIKYYPTAEDLYQYLKNNDEDLDEKCDEEMLLTLLLSASVVANFTRDHWSVEELTHNNITDAYIITSSGFTYILSTDVNNTKRLDRDIFEEIRFTHPASFYQKEFHNQLTFSVDIKSGKPQNLHDKEVFNDEEIGNIAIGKSVYTGDENTMLGVVGMSVRVDFMNRIMHEAAQNITDSDCSKNSSQKCYLIDENGYIVATNRPVNRVGYFLGWYEGQLIEDMEKREILEVREYNDTQAECPQQSDTSSSSPANILKTFYYTVFQLVYNVLAHTLAITWWMLTSLLTVSMNAIGVSAASRNVSCTKTIEIYLLKNRSIDTEGAFNCSSNCSQKYIIQSIPDTNLAQVIINNNCRGADECPLFSKNNEPKRTRDLTVCEQPLRYRRALSVCYKLTGEDKRACFDVNENKESNIIIYLIVFISICFAIIIAISFNMYFRKYFHGRCM
;
A
#
# COMPACT_ATOMS: atom_id res chain seq x y z
N SER A 1 25.83 -11.64 -11.75
CA SER A 1 24.46 -11.14 -11.97
C SER A 1 23.58 -12.29 -12.42
N HIS A 2 22.26 -12.09 -12.47
CA HIS A 2 21.28 -13.03 -13.02
C HIS A 2 20.60 -12.38 -14.23
N VAL A 3 20.27 -13.17 -15.27
CA VAL A 3 19.54 -12.69 -16.46
C VAL A 3 18.22 -13.42 -16.56
N GLN A 4 17.14 -12.65 -16.57
CA GLN A 4 15.77 -13.09 -16.61
C GLN A 4 15.12 -12.61 -17.92
N VAL A 5 14.40 -13.50 -18.59
CA VAL A 5 13.67 -13.21 -19.84
C VAL A 5 12.22 -13.62 -19.64
N PRO A 6 11.23 -12.77 -19.98
CA PRO A 6 9.82 -13.07 -19.83
C PRO A 6 9.43 -14.36 -20.55
N THR A 7 8.51 -15.12 -19.96
CA THR A 7 8.05 -16.40 -20.52
C THR A 7 7.43 -16.27 -21.93
N GLU A 8 6.85 -15.11 -22.25
CA GLU A 8 6.26 -14.81 -23.56
C GLU A 8 7.31 -14.61 -24.68
N ILE A 9 8.56 -14.34 -24.32
CA ILE A 9 9.64 -14.02 -25.26
C ILE A 9 10.51 -15.26 -25.50
N PHE A 10 10.79 -15.56 -26.77
CA PHE A 10 11.66 -16.68 -27.12
C PHE A 10 13.13 -16.37 -26.76
N LYS A 11 13.64 -17.06 -25.73
CA LYS A 11 14.99 -16.85 -25.19
C LYS A 11 16.15 -17.01 -26.20
N ASN A 12 15.95 -17.76 -27.28
CA ASN A 12 16.98 -17.98 -28.32
C ASN A 12 16.82 -17.03 -29.52
N ASP A 13 15.94 -16.03 -29.42
CA ASP A 13 15.87 -14.96 -30.41
C ASP A 13 17.24 -14.24 -30.49
N LYS A 14 17.67 -13.94 -31.71
CA LYS A 14 18.93 -13.22 -31.96
C LYS A 14 18.97 -11.86 -31.25
N GLN A 15 17.86 -11.14 -31.19
CA GLN A 15 17.79 -9.85 -30.51
C GLN A 15 17.95 -10.01 -28.98
N VAL A 16 17.34 -11.04 -28.40
CA VAL A 16 17.45 -11.36 -26.96
C VAL A 16 18.89 -11.75 -26.61
N LEU A 17 19.49 -12.67 -27.37
CA LEU A 17 20.87 -13.11 -27.15
C LEU A 17 21.88 -11.97 -27.28
N ASN A 18 21.71 -11.09 -28.27
CA ASN A 18 22.56 -9.92 -28.44
C ASN A 18 22.45 -8.95 -27.26
N ASN A 19 21.23 -8.69 -26.76
CA ASN A 19 21.02 -7.83 -25.59
C ASN A 19 21.58 -8.45 -24.30
N ALA A 20 21.44 -9.76 -24.12
CA ALA A 20 22.00 -10.49 -22.99
C ALA A 20 23.54 -10.42 -22.96
N ARG A 21 24.18 -10.53 -24.13
CA ARG A 21 25.63 -10.38 -24.28
C ARG A 21 26.11 -8.94 -24.11
N MET A 22 25.38 -7.98 -24.68
CA MET A 22 25.71 -6.56 -24.57
C MET A 22 25.63 -6.06 -23.12
N SER A 23 24.64 -6.52 -22.35
CA SER A 23 24.51 -6.20 -20.93
C SER A 23 25.55 -6.86 -20.01
N GLU A 24 26.36 -7.80 -20.50
CA GLU A 24 27.43 -8.46 -19.72
C GLU A 24 28.49 -7.48 -19.23
N GLY A 25 28.79 -6.44 -20.02
CA GLY A 25 29.74 -5.40 -19.62
C GLY A 25 29.32 -4.59 -18.38
N LEU A 26 28.06 -4.69 -17.94
CA LEU A 26 27.59 -4.01 -16.73
C LEU A 26 28.01 -4.73 -15.45
N ASP A 27 28.40 -6.01 -15.50
CA ASP A 27 28.71 -6.80 -14.31
C ASP A 27 29.89 -6.22 -13.51
N GLU A 28 30.94 -5.75 -14.19
CA GLU A 28 32.08 -5.09 -13.54
C GLU A 28 31.67 -3.79 -12.83
N THR A 29 30.75 -3.04 -13.44
CA THR A 29 30.22 -1.79 -12.86
C THR A 29 29.35 -2.10 -11.64
N PHE A 30 28.46 -3.10 -11.72
CA PHE A 30 27.62 -3.50 -10.59
C PHE A 30 28.45 -3.98 -9.40
N MET A 31 29.50 -4.77 -9.64
CA MET A 31 30.43 -5.21 -8.61
C MET A 31 31.20 -4.03 -8.00
N SER A 32 31.67 -3.09 -8.82
CA SER A 32 32.36 -1.89 -8.33
C SER A 32 31.46 -1.01 -7.48
N ASN A 33 30.20 -0.81 -7.90
CA ASN A 33 29.21 -0.03 -7.15
C ASN A 33 28.91 -0.67 -5.79
N TYR A 34 28.68 -1.98 -5.76
CA TYR A 34 28.43 -2.72 -4.51
C TYR A 34 29.66 -2.71 -3.58
N ALA A 35 30.87 -2.77 -4.13
CA ALA A 35 32.09 -2.67 -3.35
C ALA A 35 32.31 -1.26 -2.76
N LYS A 36 31.84 -0.21 -3.43
CA LYS A 36 31.88 1.18 -2.92
C LYS A 36 30.80 1.43 -1.87
N ASP A 37 29.61 0.90 -2.10
CA ASP A 37 28.47 1.04 -1.19
C ASP A 37 27.74 -0.31 -1.04
N PRO A 38 28.02 -1.04 0.05
CA PRO A 38 27.33 -2.29 0.37
C PRO A 38 25.83 -2.11 0.66
N ALA A 39 25.34 -0.87 0.78
CA ALA A 39 23.92 -0.57 0.93
C ALA A 39 23.10 -0.60 -0.33
N LEU A 40 23.77 -0.58 -1.49
CA LEU A 40 23.12 -0.81 -2.76
C LEU A 40 22.65 -2.26 -2.84
N LEU A 41 21.34 -2.43 -2.91
CA LEU A 41 20.69 -3.73 -3.01
C LEU A 41 20.65 -4.15 -4.48
N TRP A 42 19.47 -4.05 -5.10
CA TRP A 42 19.26 -4.43 -6.48
C TRP A 42 19.73 -3.32 -7.40
N GLN A 43 20.68 -3.68 -8.26
CA GLN A 43 21.06 -2.91 -9.43
C GLN A 43 20.67 -3.72 -10.65
N TYR A 44 20.00 -3.09 -11.61
CA TYR A 44 19.51 -3.82 -12.77
C TYR A 44 19.42 -2.98 -14.03
N PHE A 45 19.35 -3.70 -15.14
CA PHE A 45 19.14 -3.16 -16.46
C PHE A 45 18.08 -4.00 -17.18
N CYS A 46 17.08 -3.34 -17.74
CA CYS A 46 16.08 -3.95 -18.61
C CYS A 46 16.25 -3.41 -20.02
N SER A 47 16.46 -4.30 -20.99
CA SER A 47 16.50 -3.93 -22.40
C SER A 47 15.10 -3.72 -22.97
N GLU A 48 15.02 -2.99 -24.09
CA GLU A 48 13.80 -2.83 -24.88
C GLU A 48 13.24 -4.17 -25.41
N ALA A 49 14.11 -5.18 -25.55
CA ALA A 49 13.73 -6.55 -25.89
C ALA A 49 13.25 -7.39 -24.69
N GLY A 50 13.16 -6.82 -23.49
CA GLY A 50 12.69 -7.49 -22.28
C GLY A 50 13.76 -8.32 -21.54
N VAL A 51 15.04 -8.16 -21.89
CA VAL A 51 16.13 -8.84 -21.16
C VAL A 51 16.41 -8.08 -19.88
N HIS A 52 16.16 -8.72 -18.73
CA HIS A 52 16.35 -8.15 -17.41
C HIS A 52 17.60 -8.73 -16.76
N ARG A 53 18.63 -7.91 -16.53
CA ARG A 53 19.85 -8.29 -15.82
C ARG A 53 19.86 -7.65 -14.44
N VAL A 54 20.02 -8.45 -13.39
CA VAL A 54 19.99 -8.00 -11.98
C VAL A 54 21.24 -8.44 -11.22
N PHE A 55 21.69 -7.60 -10.29
CA PHE A 55 22.81 -7.85 -9.40
C PHE A 55 22.44 -7.44 -7.95
N PRO A 56 22.80 -8.24 -6.92
CA PRO A 56 23.39 -9.58 -7.01
C PRO A 56 22.41 -10.59 -7.65
N GLY A 57 22.92 -11.75 -8.09
CA GLY A 57 22.05 -12.76 -8.70
C GLY A 57 21.31 -13.59 -7.65
N GLU A 58 19.98 -13.67 -7.72
CA GLU A 58 19.18 -14.54 -6.87
C GLU A 58 18.73 -15.80 -7.63
N ASN A 59 18.86 -16.97 -7.00
CA ASN A 59 18.32 -18.22 -7.56
C ASN A 59 16.83 -18.33 -7.24
N SER A 60 15.96 -17.75 -8.07
CA SER A 60 14.52 -17.90 -7.90
C SER A 60 14.06 -19.29 -8.37
N ASN A 61 13.88 -20.24 -7.45
CA ASN A 61 13.21 -21.53 -7.71
C ASN A 61 11.66 -21.38 -7.86
N ARG A 62 11.17 -20.21 -8.27
CA ARG A 62 9.73 -19.93 -8.36
C ARG A 62 9.12 -20.56 -9.61
N LYS A 63 7.92 -21.13 -9.48
CA LYS A 63 7.09 -21.63 -10.60
C LYS A 63 6.76 -20.47 -11.55
N ILE A 64 6.75 -20.76 -12.86
CA ILE A 64 6.37 -19.90 -14.01
C ILE A 64 6.42 -18.40 -13.69
N ASP A 65 7.53 -17.76 -14.05
CA ASP A 65 7.73 -16.33 -13.87
C ASP A 65 7.05 -15.53 -14.99
N LEU A 66 5.98 -14.79 -14.63
CA LEU A 66 5.27 -13.85 -15.51
C LEU A 66 5.84 -12.43 -15.43
N TYR A 67 6.98 -12.23 -14.76
CA TYR A 67 7.61 -10.93 -14.65
C TYR A 67 8.15 -10.45 -16.00
N ASP A 68 7.67 -9.29 -16.46
CA ASP A 68 8.26 -8.53 -17.56
C ASP A 68 8.71 -7.16 -17.03
N CYS A 69 10.00 -6.87 -17.14
CA CYS A 69 10.59 -5.61 -16.66
C CYS A 69 10.02 -4.39 -17.39
N ARG A 70 9.62 -4.52 -18.65
CA ARG A 70 9.09 -3.42 -19.46
C ARG A 70 7.70 -2.96 -19.01
N ARG A 71 6.98 -3.80 -18.27
CA ARG A 71 5.67 -3.47 -17.69
C ARG A 71 5.79 -2.79 -16.32
N ARG A 72 7.00 -2.72 -15.75
CA ARG A 72 7.22 -2.18 -14.40
C ARG A 72 7.25 -0.66 -14.42
N LEU A 73 6.82 -0.07 -13.30
CA LEU A 73 6.73 1.39 -13.15
C LEU A 73 8.07 2.08 -13.34
N TRP A 74 9.16 1.51 -12.82
CA TRP A 74 10.51 2.07 -12.96
C TRP A 74 10.98 2.14 -14.41
N TYR A 75 10.58 1.17 -15.24
CA TYR A 75 10.90 1.17 -16.67
C TYR A 75 10.06 2.21 -17.38
N ASN A 76 8.74 2.16 -17.19
CA ASN A 76 7.79 3.04 -17.85
C ASN A 76 8.03 4.52 -17.49
N GLN A 77 8.34 4.85 -16.25
CA GLN A 77 8.55 6.25 -15.85
C GLN A 77 9.83 6.83 -16.44
N ALA A 78 10.88 6.02 -16.64
CA ALA A 78 12.17 6.52 -17.09
C ALA A 78 12.18 6.91 -18.58
N ILE A 79 11.30 6.29 -19.38
CA ILE A 79 11.23 6.52 -20.82
C ILE A 79 10.10 7.48 -21.22
N ASN A 80 9.21 7.84 -20.29
CA ASN A 80 8.01 8.63 -20.59
C ASN A 80 8.10 10.01 -19.95
N SER A 81 7.70 11.02 -20.73
CA SER A 81 7.30 12.32 -20.19
C SER A 81 5.80 12.34 -19.90
N PRO A 82 5.32 13.19 -18.98
CA PRO A 82 3.90 13.32 -18.67
C PRO A 82 3.03 13.54 -19.92
N LYS A 83 1.80 13.02 -19.91
CA LYS A 83 0.90 13.09 -21.07
C LYS A 83 -0.56 13.26 -20.70
N ASP A 84 -1.27 13.98 -21.56
CA ASP A 84 -2.72 14.10 -21.61
C ASP A 84 -3.25 13.17 -22.70
N VAL A 85 -3.97 12.12 -22.30
CA VAL A 85 -4.37 11.01 -23.17
C VAL A 85 -5.89 10.98 -23.34
N VAL A 86 -6.35 11.01 -24.57
CA VAL A 86 -7.76 10.78 -24.92
C VAL A 86 -7.89 9.47 -25.67
N ILE A 87 -8.52 8.47 -25.04
CA ILE A 87 -8.73 7.15 -25.64
C ILE A 87 -10.11 7.14 -26.33
N LEU A 88 -10.14 6.90 -27.64
CA LEU A 88 -11.35 6.75 -28.44
C LEU A 88 -11.58 5.27 -28.73
N MET A 89 -12.66 4.71 -28.17
CA MET A 89 -13.06 3.32 -28.36
C MET A 89 -14.27 3.23 -29.30
N ASP A 90 -14.09 2.56 -30.43
CA ASP A 90 -15.17 2.27 -31.36
C ASP A 90 -16.18 1.27 -30.75
N MET A 91 -17.45 1.65 -30.76
CA MET A 91 -18.61 0.88 -30.28
C MET A 91 -19.63 0.62 -31.40
N SER A 92 -19.22 0.69 -32.65
CA SER A 92 -20.02 0.32 -33.82
C SER A 92 -20.32 -1.19 -33.88
N GLY A 93 -21.31 -1.57 -34.69
CA GLY A 93 -21.76 -2.95 -34.82
C GLY A 93 -20.67 -3.92 -35.31
N SER A 94 -19.70 -3.45 -36.10
CA SER A 94 -18.58 -4.24 -36.63
C SER A 94 -17.66 -4.76 -35.51
N MET A 95 -17.55 -4.01 -34.43
CA MET A 95 -16.75 -4.36 -33.26
C MET A 95 -17.33 -5.53 -32.44
N THR A 96 -18.52 -6.04 -32.76
CA THR A 96 -19.20 -7.08 -31.96
C THR A 96 -18.41 -8.40 -31.89
N GLY A 97 -18.36 -9.02 -30.71
CA GLY A 97 -17.76 -10.34 -30.53
C GLY A 97 -16.28 -10.27 -30.13
N ALA A 98 -15.39 -10.83 -30.96
CA ALA A 98 -13.96 -10.92 -30.64
C ALA A 98 -13.27 -9.54 -30.63
N HIS A 99 -13.60 -8.65 -31.59
CA HIS A 99 -13.03 -7.31 -31.67
C HIS A 99 -13.32 -6.50 -30.40
N PHE A 100 -14.54 -6.57 -29.88
CA PHE A 100 -14.92 -5.91 -28.62
C PHE A 100 -14.11 -6.41 -27.44
N LYS A 101 -13.88 -7.73 -27.34
CA LYS A 101 -13.10 -8.32 -26.24
C LYS A 101 -11.63 -7.88 -26.30
N ILE A 102 -11.04 -7.84 -27.50
CA ILE A 102 -9.67 -7.36 -27.70
C ILE A 102 -9.59 -5.86 -27.39
N SER A 103 -10.55 -5.06 -27.84
CA SER A 103 -10.61 -3.61 -27.57
C SER A 103 -10.69 -3.29 -26.08
N LYS A 104 -11.52 -4.01 -25.32
CA LYS A 104 -11.57 -3.88 -23.86
C LYS A 104 -10.19 -4.14 -23.24
N LEU A 105 -9.49 -5.19 -23.70
CA LEU A 105 -8.16 -5.52 -23.21
C LEU A 105 -7.12 -4.46 -23.58
N ILE A 106 -7.18 -3.90 -24.80
CA ILE A 106 -6.30 -2.80 -25.24
C ILE A 106 -6.51 -1.59 -24.32
N VAL A 107 -7.75 -1.15 -24.10
CA VAL A 107 -8.04 -0.01 -23.20
C VAL A 107 -7.53 -0.29 -21.79
N GLN A 108 -7.80 -1.48 -21.23
CA GLN A 108 -7.30 -1.85 -19.90
C GLN A 108 -5.76 -1.82 -19.83
N SER A 109 -5.08 -2.35 -20.85
CA SER A 109 -3.63 -2.38 -20.95
C SER A 109 -3.04 -0.98 -21.12
N LEU A 110 -3.67 -0.11 -21.91
CA LEU A 110 -3.27 1.30 -22.06
C LEU A 110 -3.38 2.04 -20.73
N LEU A 111 -4.47 1.84 -19.99
CA LEU A 111 -4.63 2.42 -18.66
C LEU A 111 -3.52 1.95 -17.70
N ASP A 112 -3.09 0.68 -17.77
CA ASP A 112 -1.97 0.16 -16.97
C ASP A 112 -0.65 0.87 -17.24
N THR A 113 -0.44 1.41 -18.44
CA THR A 113 0.78 2.16 -18.78
C THR A 113 0.82 3.60 -18.24
N LEU A 114 -0.33 4.12 -17.79
CA LEU A 114 -0.44 5.51 -17.33
C LEU A 114 0.07 5.68 -15.90
N GLN A 115 0.71 6.82 -15.67
CA GLN A 115 1.42 7.19 -14.45
C GLN A 115 0.69 8.30 -13.69
N GLN A 116 1.11 8.58 -12.46
CA GLN A 116 0.44 9.56 -11.61
C GLN A 116 0.48 11.00 -12.15
N ASP A 117 1.47 11.34 -12.99
CA ASP A 117 1.56 12.65 -13.64
C ASP A 117 0.77 12.74 -14.96
N ASP A 118 0.22 11.62 -15.42
CA ASP A 118 -0.60 11.54 -16.63
C ASP A 118 -2.07 11.87 -16.34
N PHE A 119 -2.74 12.43 -17.34
CA PHE A 119 -4.16 12.71 -17.32
C PHE A 119 -4.82 11.98 -18.47
N PHE A 120 -6.02 11.46 -18.23
CA PHE A 120 -6.71 10.69 -19.25
C PHE A 120 -8.22 10.81 -19.19
N ASN A 121 -8.86 10.52 -20.32
CA ASN A 121 -10.28 10.24 -20.39
C ASN A 121 -10.53 9.20 -21.49
N VAL A 122 -11.60 8.43 -21.34
CA VAL A 122 -12.03 7.42 -22.31
C VAL A 122 -13.36 7.84 -22.88
N LEU A 123 -13.42 8.01 -24.19
CA LEU A 123 -14.63 8.25 -24.94
C LEU A 123 -14.97 7.01 -25.75
N TYR A 124 -16.26 6.75 -25.89
CA TYR A 124 -16.75 5.76 -26.82
C TYR A 124 -17.53 6.45 -27.93
N PHE A 125 -17.52 5.87 -29.13
CA PHE A 125 -18.24 6.42 -30.26
C PHE A 125 -18.95 5.36 -31.09
N ASN A 126 -20.14 5.71 -31.55
CA ASN A 126 -20.89 5.02 -32.59
C ASN A 126 -21.57 6.11 -33.45
N GLN A 127 -22.90 6.20 -33.47
CA GLN A 127 -23.63 7.33 -34.06
C GLN A 127 -23.39 8.65 -33.31
N ALA A 128 -23.10 8.57 -32.00
CA ALA A 128 -22.76 9.71 -31.17
C ALA A 128 -21.51 9.40 -30.34
N THR A 129 -20.83 10.45 -29.87
CA THR A 129 -19.63 10.33 -29.04
C THR A 129 -19.95 10.66 -27.58
N GLY A 130 -19.82 9.66 -26.70
CA GLY A 130 -20.08 9.76 -25.26
C GLY A 130 -18.79 9.66 -24.43
N PHE A 131 -18.86 10.11 -23.18
CA PHE A 131 -17.81 9.85 -22.20
C PHE A 131 -18.08 8.50 -21.53
N LEU A 132 -17.06 7.70 -21.23
CA LEU A 132 -17.25 6.45 -20.49
C LEU A 132 -17.76 6.71 -19.07
N ILE A 133 -17.31 7.81 -18.46
CA ILE A 133 -17.78 8.31 -17.17
C ILE A 133 -18.32 9.72 -17.40
N ASP A 134 -19.65 9.85 -17.42
CA ASP A 134 -20.35 11.07 -17.85
C ASP A 134 -20.03 12.31 -17.00
N CYS A 135 -19.82 12.13 -15.69
CA CYS A 135 -19.64 13.24 -14.76
C CYS A 135 -18.32 14.03 -14.92
N LEU A 136 -17.38 13.55 -15.73
CA LEU A 136 -16.14 14.27 -16.02
C LEU A 136 -16.33 15.48 -16.97
N ASN A 137 -17.52 15.72 -17.54
CA ASN A 137 -17.95 16.99 -18.17
C ASN A 137 -16.84 17.79 -18.91
N ASP A 138 -16.29 17.21 -19.98
CA ASP A 138 -15.17 17.76 -20.78
C ASP A 138 -13.85 18.03 -19.99
N THR A 139 -13.51 17.18 -19.03
CA THR A 139 -12.23 17.24 -18.31
C THR A 139 -11.46 15.92 -18.39
N LEU A 140 -10.19 15.93 -17.99
CA LEU A 140 -9.37 14.73 -17.86
C LEU A 140 -9.24 14.35 -16.37
N ALA A 141 -9.25 13.05 -16.10
CA ALA A 141 -8.97 12.50 -14.77
C ALA A 141 -7.47 12.21 -14.64
N GLN A 142 -6.89 12.48 -13.48
CA GLN A 142 -5.52 12.07 -13.19
C GLN A 142 -5.43 10.54 -13.14
N ALA A 143 -4.36 9.95 -13.67
CA ALA A 143 -4.11 8.50 -13.69
C ALA A 143 -3.64 7.94 -12.34
N THR A 144 -4.42 8.17 -11.28
CA THR A 144 -4.27 7.50 -9.99
C THR A 144 -4.70 6.03 -10.10
N SER A 145 -4.15 5.15 -9.25
CA SER A 145 -4.53 3.72 -9.20
C SER A 145 -6.05 3.56 -9.01
N TYR A 146 -6.66 4.44 -8.22
CA TYR A 146 -8.11 4.48 -8.03
C TYR A 146 -8.86 4.79 -9.32
N ASN A 147 -8.55 5.92 -9.99
CA ASN A 147 -9.23 6.33 -11.20
C ASN A 147 -9.06 5.29 -12.32
N LYS A 148 -7.84 4.78 -12.53
CA LYS A 148 -7.58 3.70 -13.49
C LYS A 148 -8.50 2.49 -13.25
N ASN A 149 -8.63 2.04 -12.00
CA ASN A 149 -9.47 0.90 -11.65
C ASN A 149 -10.97 1.16 -11.89
N GLN A 150 -11.46 2.37 -11.59
CA GLN A 150 -12.84 2.76 -11.88
C GLN A 150 -13.14 2.72 -13.38
N PHE A 151 -12.23 3.25 -14.21
CA PHE A 151 -12.36 3.18 -15.67
C PHE A 151 -12.29 1.73 -16.18
N LYS A 152 -11.40 0.88 -15.68
CA LYS A 152 -11.34 -0.55 -16.05
C LYS A 152 -12.64 -1.30 -15.72
N GLN A 153 -13.26 -0.99 -14.57
CA GLN A 153 -14.56 -1.54 -14.22
C GLN A 153 -15.66 -1.03 -15.18
N ALA A 154 -15.67 0.26 -15.50
CA ALA A 154 -16.60 0.83 -16.48
C ALA A 154 -16.47 0.18 -17.87
N VAL A 155 -15.23 -0.01 -18.37
CA VAL A 155 -14.95 -0.72 -19.63
C VAL A 155 -15.49 -2.16 -19.59
N THR A 156 -15.33 -2.84 -18.47
CA THR A 156 -15.84 -4.22 -18.30
C THR A 156 -17.36 -4.28 -18.40
N ARG A 157 -18.05 -3.29 -17.80
CA ARG A 157 -19.53 -3.17 -17.78
C ARG A 157 -20.15 -2.67 -19.09
N LEU A 158 -19.36 -2.23 -20.08
CA LEU A 158 -19.87 -1.82 -21.39
C LEU A 158 -20.68 -2.93 -22.05
N GLN A 159 -21.88 -2.57 -22.52
CA GLN A 159 -22.78 -3.43 -23.28
C GLN A 159 -22.24 -3.69 -24.70
N SER A 160 -22.81 -4.67 -25.40
CA SER A 160 -22.40 -5.01 -26.76
C SER A 160 -22.49 -3.79 -27.71
N PRO A 161 -21.49 -3.60 -28.59
CA PRO A 161 -21.47 -2.55 -29.62
C PRO A 161 -22.71 -2.56 -30.53
N LYS A 162 -23.14 -1.38 -30.99
CA LYS A 162 -24.33 -1.17 -31.84
C LYS A 162 -24.18 0.09 -32.70
N SER A 163 -24.93 0.13 -33.80
CA SER A 163 -24.99 1.25 -34.75
C SER A 163 -23.70 1.42 -35.59
N VAL A 164 -23.63 2.47 -36.41
CA VAL A 164 -22.49 2.78 -37.31
C VAL A 164 -21.50 3.71 -36.61
N ALA A 165 -20.21 3.61 -36.95
CA ALA A 165 -19.17 4.51 -36.44
C ALA A 165 -19.27 5.92 -37.07
N ASN A 166 -18.97 6.97 -36.28
CA ASN A 166 -18.87 8.35 -36.76
C ASN A 166 -17.52 8.95 -36.29
N PHE A 167 -16.47 8.68 -37.07
CA PHE A 167 -15.12 9.18 -36.81
C PHE A 167 -15.02 10.71 -36.79
N PRO A 168 -15.63 11.46 -37.73
CA PRO A 168 -15.55 12.92 -37.74
C PRO A 168 -15.99 13.55 -36.41
N THR A 169 -17.14 13.13 -35.89
CA THR A 169 -17.70 13.68 -34.65
C THR A 169 -16.85 13.30 -33.44
N ALA A 170 -16.32 12.08 -33.43
CA ALA A 170 -15.48 11.57 -32.36
C ALA A 170 -14.13 12.31 -32.26
N LEU A 171 -13.43 12.47 -33.38
CA LEU A 171 -12.15 13.17 -33.44
C LEU A 171 -12.31 14.65 -33.09
N LYS A 172 -13.33 15.32 -33.64
CA LYS A 172 -13.63 16.71 -33.30
C LYS A 172 -13.90 16.91 -31.81
N LYS A 173 -14.60 15.98 -31.15
CA LYS A 173 -14.83 16.04 -29.71
C LYS A 173 -13.54 15.79 -28.92
N ALA A 174 -12.67 14.88 -29.38
CA ALA A 174 -11.38 14.60 -28.74
C ALA A 174 -10.42 15.80 -28.79
N PHE A 175 -10.30 16.46 -29.96
CA PHE A 175 -9.50 17.68 -30.11
C PHE A 175 -9.99 18.83 -29.24
N ARG A 176 -11.31 19.05 -29.21
CA ARG A 176 -11.92 20.06 -28.32
C ARG A 176 -11.61 19.78 -26.85
N LEU A 177 -11.70 18.52 -26.42
CA LEU A 177 -11.40 18.12 -25.05
C LEU A 177 -9.95 18.44 -24.67
N ILE A 178 -8.99 17.97 -25.48
CA ILE A 178 -7.56 18.08 -25.16
C ILE A 178 -7.10 19.55 -25.18
N ASN A 179 -7.60 20.35 -26.12
CA ASN A 179 -7.25 21.78 -26.24
C ASN A 179 -7.93 22.64 -25.16
N LYS A 180 -9.17 22.33 -24.79
CA LYS A 180 -9.89 23.03 -23.69
C LYS A 180 -9.20 22.81 -22.34
N VAL A 181 -8.77 21.59 -22.06
CA VAL A 181 -8.12 21.25 -20.77
C VAL A 181 -6.74 21.88 -20.66
N SER A 182 -5.99 21.93 -21.76
CA SER A 182 -4.66 22.56 -21.82
C SER A 182 -4.65 24.07 -21.54
N THR A 183 -5.76 24.78 -21.75
CA THR A 183 -5.81 26.26 -21.70
C THR A 183 -6.34 26.81 -20.36
N HIS A 184 -7.18 26.06 -19.63
CA HIS A 184 -7.96 26.63 -18.53
C HIS A 184 -7.63 26.07 -17.13
N ARG A 185 -6.86 24.97 -16.99
CA ARG A 185 -6.62 24.34 -15.67
C ARG A 185 -5.23 23.70 -15.56
N ALA A 186 -4.26 24.43 -15.00
CA ALA A 186 -2.92 23.90 -14.68
C ALA A 186 -2.97 22.65 -13.76
N THR A 187 -4.03 22.46 -12.99
CA THR A 187 -4.21 21.31 -12.09
C THR A 187 -4.86 20.09 -12.77
N SER A 188 -5.42 20.22 -13.97
CA SER A 188 -6.18 19.15 -14.66
C SER A 188 -5.53 18.68 -15.98
N SER A 189 -4.29 19.11 -16.23
CA SER A 189 -3.49 18.77 -17.41
C SER A 189 -2.05 18.53 -16.98
N SER A 190 -1.37 17.60 -17.64
CA SER A 190 0.07 17.42 -17.56
C SER A 190 0.85 18.60 -18.18
N SER A 191 0.21 19.41 -19.04
CA SER A 191 0.80 20.49 -19.85
C SER A 191 1.95 20.03 -20.77
N CYS A 192 2.10 18.71 -20.93
CA CYS A 192 3.22 18.10 -21.62
C CYS A 192 2.75 17.46 -22.95
N ASN A 193 2.86 16.14 -23.13
CA ASN A 193 2.48 15.49 -24.38
C ASN A 193 0.96 15.42 -24.54
N LYS A 194 0.44 15.75 -25.72
CA LYS A 194 -0.99 15.61 -26.06
C LYS A 194 -1.16 14.39 -26.96
N VAL A 195 -1.94 13.40 -26.53
CA VAL A 195 -2.04 12.10 -27.20
C VAL A 195 -3.50 11.70 -27.40
N ILE A 196 -3.84 11.26 -28.60
CA ILE A 196 -5.11 10.59 -28.90
C ILE A 196 -4.81 9.13 -29.26
N MET A 197 -5.52 8.20 -28.64
CA MET A 197 -5.41 6.77 -28.91
C MET A 197 -6.71 6.29 -29.56
N LEU A 198 -6.68 5.98 -30.86
CA LEU A 198 -7.84 5.57 -31.64
C LEU A 198 -7.89 4.04 -31.78
N ILE A 199 -8.94 3.40 -31.25
CA ILE A 199 -9.13 1.94 -31.30
C ILE A 199 -10.37 1.63 -32.13
N SER A 200 -10.21 0.95 -33.26
CA SER A 200 -11.31 0.58 -34.17
C SER A 200 -10.92 -0.65 -35.01
N ASP A 201 -11.86 -1.24 -35.72
CA ASP A 201 -11.59 -2.17 -36.81
C ASP A 201 -11.49 -1.47 -38.18
N GLY A 202 -11.51 -0.14 -38.24
CA GLY A 202 -11.23 0.65 -39.45
C GLY A 202 -12.32 0.59 -40.52
N ILE A 203 -13.51 0.07 -40.18
CA ILE A 203 -14.66 -0.02 -41.08
C ILE A 203 -15.47 1.29 -40.99
N ASP A 204 -16.08 1.72 -42.10
CA ASP A 204 -16.93 2.92 -42.21
C ASP A 204 -16.19 4.28 -42.05
N PHE A 205 -14.99 4.40 -42.64
CA PHE A 205 -14.26 5.67 -42.72
C PHE A 205 -14.87 6.66 -43.72
N ASP A 206 -14.93 7.94 -43.33
CA ASP A 206 -15.44 9.07 -44.14
C ASP A 206 -14.28 10.00 -44.53
N GLU A 207 -14.23 10.46 -45.79
CA GLU A 207 -13.23 11.40 -46.32
C GLU A 207 -13.13 12.69 -45.48
N HIS A 208 -14.24 13.15 -44.89
CA HIS A 208 -14.26 14.32 -43.99
C HIS A 208 -13.40 14.16 -42.72
N THR A 209 -12.91 12.94 -42.45
CA THR A 209 -12.03 12.69 -41.30
C THR A 209 -10.65 13.31 -41.48
N HIS A 210 -10.11 13.31 -42.70
CA HIS A 210 -8.83 13.94 -43.02
C HIS A 210 -8.93 15.47 -42.92
N GLU A 211 -10.04 16.06 -43.37
CA GLU A 211 -10.29 17.50 -43.24
C GLU A 211 -10.25 17.96 -41.78
N ILE A 212 -10.84 17.18 -40.86
CA ILE A 212 -10.83 17.51 -39.43
C ILE A 212 -9.41 17.42 -38.84
N LEU A 213 -8.59 16.48 -39.32
CA LEU A 213 -7.22 16.34 -38.87
C LEU A 213 -6.37 17.54 -39.28
N ASP A 214 -6.53 17.99 -40.53
CA ASP A 214 -5.83 19.18 -41.05
C ASP A 214 -6.30 20.46 -40.36
N ASP A 215 -7.61 20.60 -40.10
CA ASP A 215 -8.19 21.79 -39.45
C ASP A 215 -7.85 21.90 -37.96
N GLU A 216 -8.07 20.83 -37.18
CA GLU A 216 -7.97 20.88 -35.71
C GLU A 216 -6.53 20.60 -35.20
N ASN A 217 -5.64 20.05 -36.03
CA ASN A 217 -4.25 19.71 -35.67
C ASN A 217 -3.20 20.28 -36.65
N ALA A 218 -3.46 21.46 -37.23
CA ALA A 218 -2.55 22.12 -38.17
C ALA A 218 -1.12 22.32 -37.63
N GLU A 219 -0.98 22.66 -36.35
CA GLU A 219 0.33 22.83 -35.67
C GLU A 219 0.98 21.49 -35.26
N LYS A 220 0.28 20.37 -35.51
CA LYS A 220 0.66 19.00 -35.16
C LYS A 220 1.02 18.82 -33.69
N GLU A 221 0.41 19.58 -32.78
CA GLU A 221 0.69 19.48 -31.35
C GLU A 221 0.21 18.15 -30.74
N VAL A 222 -0.84 17.56 -31.32
CA VAL A 222 -1.45 16.32 -30.84
C VAL A 222 -0.94 15.14 -31.66
N VAL A 223 -0.47 14.09 -30.98
CA VAL A 223 0.02 12.85 -31.59
C VAL A 223 -1.06 11.79 -31.53
N ILE A 224 -1.39 11.18 -32.66
CA ILE A 224 -2.42 10.13 -32.76
C ILE A 224 -1.75 8.77 -32.92
N PHE A 225 -2.09 7.84 -32.03
CA PHE A 225 -1.77 6.41 -32.19
C PHE A 225 -3.03 5.66 -32.59
N SER A 226 -2.92 4.86 -33.65
CA SER A 226 -4.05 4.10 -34.18
C SER A 226 -3.85 2.60 -33.90
N TYR A 227 -4.88 1.96 -33.35
CA TYR A 227 -4.90 0.55 -32.98
C TYR A 227 -6.00 -0.15 -33.75
N ILE A 228 -5.62 -0.99 -34.71
CA ILE A 228 -6.57 -1.76 -35.49
C ILE A 228 -6.81 -3.13 -34.86
N VAL A 229 -8.08 -3.49 -34.71
CA VAL A 229 -8.48 -4.68 -33.94
C VAL A 229 -9.02 -5.78 -34.85
N GLY A 230 -8.46 -6.98 -34.69
CA GLY A 230 -8.88 -8.17 -35.42
C GLY A 230 -8.46 -8.16 -36.89
N GLN A 231 -9.25 -8.84 -37.74
CA GLN A 231 -9.01 -8.84 -39.20
C GLN A 231 -9.83 -7.73 -39.83
N SER A 232 -9.16 -6.61 -40.15
CA SER A 232 -9.74 -5.49 -40.87
C SER A 232 -9.42 -5.55 -42.38
N THR A 233 -10.12 -4.74 -43.18
CA THR A 233 -9.83 -4.52 -44.60
C THR A 233 -8.50 -3.79 -44.78
N ASP A 234 -7.83 -4.02 -45.91
CA ASP A 234 -6.57 -3.32 -46.22
C ASP A 234 -6.78 -1.80 -46.36
N GLU A 235 -7.96 -1.38 -46.83
CA GLU A 235 -8.38 0.02 -46.88
C GLU A 235 -8.47 0.64 -45.47
N GLY A 236 -9.18 0.00 -44.54
CA GLY A 236 -9.30 0.49 -43.16
C GLY A 236 -7.94 0.56 -42.44
N ARG A 237 -7.04 -0.40 -42.71
CA ARG A 237 -5.66 -0.35 -42.21
C ARG A 237 -4.89 0.83 -42.78
N ALA A 238 -5.00 1.08 -44.09
CA ALA A 238 -4.31 2.18 -44.74
C ALA A 238 -4.77 3.54 -44.20
N GLU A 239 -6.08 3.75 -44.03
CA GLU A 239 -6.65 5.00 -43.51
C GLU A 239 -6.21 5.28 -42.06
N MET A 240 -6.34 4.28 -41.17
CA MET A 240 -5.89 4.44 -39.78
C MET A 240 -4.38 4.71 -39.69
N LYS A 241 -3.59 4.05 -40.55
CA LYS A 241 -2.14 4.28 -40.63
C LYS A 241 -1.83 5.70 -41.08
N ASP A 242 -2.54 6.21 -42.10
CA ASP A 242 -2.32 7.55 -42.62
C ASP A 242 -2.59 8.62 -41.54
N ILE A 243 -3.69 8.51 -40.79
CA ILE A 243 -4.02 9.42 -39.68
C ILE A 243 -2.92 9.44 -38.61
N ALA A 244 -2.42 8.27 -38.21
CA ALA A 244 -1.34 8.19 -37.24
C ALA A 244 -0.07 8.85 -37.78
N CYS A 245 0.32 8.55 -39.02
CA CYS A 245 1.50 9.10 -39.66
C CYS A 245 1.44 10.63 -39.83
N GLN A 246 0.31 11.18 -40.24
CA GLN A 246 0.13 12.63 -40.46
C GLN A 246 0.31 13.44 -39.17
N SER A 247 -0.12 12.87 -38.03
CA SER A 247 0.05 13.45 -36.70
C SER A 247 1.45 13.23 -36.07
N GLY A 248 2.30 12.40 -36.69
CA GLY A 248 3.62 12.03 -36.19
C GLY A 248 3.64 10.86 -35.19
N GLY A 249 2.52 10.15 -35.04
CA GLY A 249 2.39 8.93 -34.24
C GLY A 249 2.70 7.65 -35.01
N GLU A 250 2.22 6.52 -34.50
CA GLU A 250 2.46 5.17 -35.06
C GLU A 250 1.17 4.33 -35.10
N HIS A 251 1.17 3.33 -35.99
CA HIS A 251 0.09 2.38 -36.20
C HIS A 251 0.42 0.99 -35.66
N TYR A 252 -0.55 0.33 -35.03
CA TYR A 252 -0.38 -1.01 -34.46
C TYR A 252 -1.55 -1.95 -34.79
N ASP A 253 -1.22 -3.16 -35.24
CA ASP A 253 -2.18 -4.24 -35.53
C ASP A 253 -2.32 -5.22 -34.36
N PHE A 254 -3.57 -5.50 -33.95
CA PHE A 254 -3.89 -6.51 -32.94
C PHE A 254 -4.84 -7.59 -33.47
N PRO A 255 -4.32 -8.60 -34.20
CA PRO A 255 -5.15 -9.67 -34.74
C PRO A 255 -5.68 -10.61 -33.66
N THR A 256 -4.93 -10.76 -32.55
CA THR A 256 -5.28 -11.68 -31.45
C THR A 256 -4.94 -11.08 -30.09
N VAL A 257 -5.50 -11.68 -29.04
CA VAL A 257 -5.26 -11.31 -27.63
C VAL A 257 -3.79 -11.44 -27.22
N GLY A 258 -3.05 -12.40 -27.78
CA GLY A 258 -1.68 -12.73 -27.35
C GLY A 258 -0.66 -11.61 -27.57
N ASN A 259 -0.92 -10.71 -28.52
CA ASN A 259 0.02 -9.65 -28.90
C ASN A 259 -0.30 -8.29 -28.24
N VAL A 260 -1.46 -8.17 -27.57
CA VAL A 260 -1.94 -6.89 -27.03
C VAL A 260 -0.95 -6.30 -26.02
N LEU A 261 -0.49 -7.12 -25.08
CA LEU A 261 0.31 -6.66 -23.96
C LEU A 261 1.71 -6.16 -24.37
N ASP A 262 2.31 -6.73 -25.43
CA ASP A 262 3.59 -6.27 -25.97
C ASP A 262 3.41 -5.07 -26.92
N GLY A 263 2.41 -5.13 -27.81
CA GLY A 263 2.20 -4.07 -28.80
C GLY A 263 1.74 -2.74 -28.19
N VAL A 264 0.97 -2.78 -27.08
CA VAL A 264 0.55 -1.56 -26.36
C VAL A 264 1.74 -0.80 -25.77
N LEU A 265 2.84 -1.45 -25.40
CA LEU A 265 3.99 -0.74 -24.82
C LEU A 265 4.79 0.06 -25.85
N LYS A 266 4.64 -0.25 -27.15
CA LYS A 266 5.48 0.32 -28.22
C LYS A 266 5.30 1.83 -28.41
N TYR A 267 4.13 2.39 -28.12
CA TYR A 267 3.90 3.85 -28.25
C TYR A 267 4.84 4.66 -27.33
N GLN A 268 5.22 4.10 -26.19
CA GLN A 268 6.11 4.75 -25.23
C GLN A 268 7.51 4.92 -25.82
N LYS A 269 7.98 3.94 -26.61
CA LYS A 269 9.25 4.04 -27.33
C LYS A 269 9.25 5.24 -28.27
N ARG A 270 8.17 5.47 -29.02
CA ARG A 270 8.03 6.62 -29.90
C ARG A 270 8.06 7.94 -29.12
N LEU A 271 7.32 8.01 -28.01
CA LEU A 271 7.31 9.20 -27.13
C LEU A 271 8.66 9.45 -26.41
N SER A 272 9.51 8.42 -26.28
CA SER A 272 10.83 8.54 -25.64
C SER A 272 11.93 9.12 -26.53
N GLN A 273 11.71 9.27 -27.84
CA GLN A 273 12.77 9.72 -28.76
C GLN A 273 13.33 11.13 -28.45
N PRO A 274 12.51 12.14 -28.11
CA PRO A 274 13.01 13.47 -27.75
C PRO A 274 13.88 13.45 -26.49
N LEU A 275 13.64 12.50 -25.58
CA LEU A 275 14.45 12.31 -24.39
C LEU A 275 15.89 11.90 -24.76
N GLY A 276 16.05 11.03 -25.78
CA GLY A 276 17.35 10.58 -26.25
C GLY A 276 18.19 11.69 -26.91
N GLN A 277 17.55 12.71 -27.47
CA GLN A 277 18.22 13.86 -28.07
C GLN A 277 18.72 14.86 -27.02
N SER A 278 18.11 14.89 -25.84
CA SER A 278 18.57 15.71 -24.73
C SER A 278 20.00 15.33 -24.31
N LEU A 279 20.77 16.33 -23.87
CA LEU A 279 22.06 16.13 -23.23
C LEU A 279 21.94 16.08 -21.70
N ASP A 280 20.74 16.33 -21.16
CA ASP A 280 20.50 16.31 -19.73
C ASP A 280 20.26 14.88 -19.23
N ASP A 281 20.94 14.51 -18.15
CA ASP A 281 20.72 13.25 -17.44
C ASP A 281 19.32 13.26 -16.80
N HIS A 282 18.38 12.55 -17.42
CA HIS A 282 17.02 12.42 -16.92
C HIS A 282 16.92 11.26 -15.93
N VAL A 283 17.13 11.59 -14.65
CA VAL A 283 16.94 10.67 -13.54
C VAL A 283 15.55 10.86 -12.95
N ILE A 284 14.85 9.75 -12.74
CA ILE A 284 13.52 9.73 -12.14
C ILE A 284 13.49 8.86 -10.88
N PHE A 285 12.51 9.13 -10.02
CA PHE A 285 12.23 8.33 -8.84
C PHE A 285 10.82 7.77 -8.93
N THR A 286 10.67 6.47 -8.72
CA THR A 286 9.35 5.87 -8.70
C THR A 286 8.60 6.14 -7.41
N PRO A 287 7.25 6.15 -7.45
CA PRO A 287 6.45 5.99 -6.25
C PRO A 287 6.81 4.70 -5.50
N LEU A 288 6.45 4.65 -4.21
CA LEU A 288 6.72 3.49 -3.35
C LEU A 288 5.97 2.25 -3.81
N TYR A 289 6.68 1.17 -4.11
CA TYR A 289 6.07 -0.12 -4.45
C TYR A 289 6.70 -1.25 -3.63
N LEU A 290 5.99 -2.37 -3.52
CA LEU A 290 6.47 -3.53 -2.76
C LEU A 290 7.45 -4.35 -3.59
N ASP A 291 8.55 -4.74 -2.97
CA ASP A 291 9.51 -5.65 -3.57
C ASP A 291 8.91 -7.03 -3.88
N GLY A 292 9.18 -7.55 -5.08
CA GLY A 292 8.82 -8.90 -5.48
C GLY A 292 9.61 -9.99 -4.74
N SER A 293 10.80 -9.69 -4.22
CA SER A 293 11.61 -10.62 -3.42
C SER A 293 11.28 -10.58 -1.92
N GLY A 294 10.47 -9.62 -1.46
CA GLY A 294 9.98 -9.54 -0.08
C GLY A 294 10.82 -8.68 0.86
N LEU A 295 11.69 -7.79 0.35
CA LEU A 295 12.45 -6.82 1.16
C LEU A 295 11.60 -5.71 1.79
N GLY A 296 10.33 -5.59 1.39
CA GLY A 296 9.42 -4.54 1.85
C GLY A 296 9.22 -3.45 0.80
N MET A 297 8.79 -2.27 1.23
CA MET A 297 8.53 -1.13 0.35
C MET A 297 9.82 -0.48 -0.12
N MET A 298 9.87 -0.12 -1.41
CA MET A 298 11.03 0.49 -2.04
C MET A 298 10.64 1.58 -3.04
N THR A 299 11.58 2.48 -3.32
CA THR A 299 11.57 3.36 -4.49
C THR A 299 12.73 2.99 -5.39
N THR A 300 12.59 3.17 -6.69
CA THR A 300 13.65 2.94 -7.66
C THR A 300 14.08 4.26 -8.26
N ILE A 301 15.40 4.47 -8.30
CA ILE A 301 16.00 5.48 -9.15
C ILE A 301 16.24 4.86 -10.51
N SER A 302 15.69 5.43 -11.57
CA SER A 302 15.89 4.91 -12.92
C SER A 302 16.23 5.99 -13.94
N THR A 303 16.92 5.55 -15.00
CA THR A 303 17.34 6.39 -16.14
C THR A 303 17.26 5.59 -17.43
N ALA A 304 16.78 6.24 -18.49
CA ALA A 304 16.77 5.65 -19.83
C ALA A 304 18.18 5.66 -20.44
N VAL A 305 18.51 4.62 -21.21
CA VAL A 305 19.80 4.44 -21.86
C VAL A 305 19.59 4.42 -23.37
N PHE A 306 20.27 5.34 -24.06
CA PHE A 306 20.15 5.50 -25.50
C PHE A 306 21.45 5.13 -26.23
N SER A 307 21.31 4.62 -27.44
CA SER A 307 22.41 4.23 -28.32
C SER A 307 22.92 5.43 -29.09
N ASN A 308 24.24 5.63 -29.07
CA ASN A 308 24.93 6.59 -29.91
C ASN A 308 25.61 5.84 -31.07
N LYS A 309 24.85 5.45 -32.10
CA LYS A 309 25.41 4.84 -33.31
C LYS A 309 25.86 5.96 -34.26
N ASN A 310 27.19 6.09 -34.44
CA ASN A 310 27.86 6.84 -35.51
C ASN A 310 27.35 8.27 -35.78
N GLY A 311 27.10 9.09 -34.75
CA GLY A 311 26.80 10.52 -34.95
C GLY A 311 25.51 10.79 -35.75
N SER A 312 24.60 9.82 -35.80
CA SER A 312 23.20 10.05 -36.18
C SER A 312 22.55 10.97 -35.14
N ASP A 313 21.85 12.01 -35.56
CA ASP A 313 21.10 12.90 -34.66
C ASP A 313 19.98 12.16 -33.90
N THR A 314 19.55 10.99 -34.38
CA THR A 314 18.56 10.14 -33.71
C THR A 314 19.23 9.08 -32.83
N ARG A 315 19.01 9.18 -31.51
CA ARG A 315 19.44 8.17 -30.54
C ARG A 315 18.32 7.16 -30.27
N GLU A 316 18.61 5.87 -30.43
CA GLU A 316 17.64 4.78 -30.20
C GLU A 316 17.63 4.33 -28.74
N LEU A 317 16.46 4.07 -28.15
CA LEU A 317 16.35 3.49 -26.80
C LEU A 317 16.92 2.07 -26.77
N ILE A 318 17.90 1.81 -25.90
CA ILE A 318 18.45 0.46 -25.64
C ILE A 318 17.67 -0.21 -24.50
N GLY A 319 17.35 0.57 -23.46
CA GLY A 319 16.72 0.07 -22.25
C GLY A 319 16.73 1.08 -21.12
N VAL A 320 16.50 0.60 -19.90
CA VAL A 320 16.47 1.42 -18.68
C VAL A 320 17.36 0.75 -17.63
N ALA A 321 18.20 1.55 -16.98
CA ALA A 321 18.95 1.15 -15.81
C ALA A 321 18.22 1.62 -14.55
N GLY A 322 18.22 0.81 -13.51
CA GLY A 322 17.57 1.10 -12.23
C GLY A 322 18.38 0.63 -11.04
N MET A 323 18.21 1.32 -9.91
CA MET A 323 18.69 0.89 -8.60
C MET A 323 17.60 1.08 -7.55
N ASP A 324 17.44 0.12 -6.65
CA ASP A 324 16.42 0.18 -5.60
C ASP A 324 16.95 0.78 -4.30
N ILE A 325 16.10 1.59 -3.68
CA ILE A 325 16.28 2.16 -2.35
C ILE A 325 15.11 1.68 -1.49
N VAL A 326 15.41 0.85 -0.49
CA VAL A 326 14.40 0.37 0.45
C VAL A 326 14.03 1.48 1.42
N VAL A 327 12.73 1.63 1.69
CA VAL A 327 12.20 2.70 2.56
C VAL A 327 12.74 2.59 3.98
N SER A 328 12.93 1.38 4.50
CA SER A 328 13.51 1.15 5.82
C SER A 328 14.92 1.73 5.95
N LEU A 329 15.72 1.69 4.88
CA LEU A 329 17.05 2.31 4.85
C LEU A 329 16.97 3.84 4.95
N LEU A 330 15.98 4.45 4.27
CA LEU A 330 15.72 5.89 4.39
C LEU A 330 15.27 6.27 5.80
N GLN A 331 14.37 5.50 6.40
CA GLN A 331 13.89 5.73 7.77
C GLN A 331 15.02 5.64 8.81
N GLN A 332 15.98 4.73 8.62
CA GLN A 332 17.15 4.55 9.48
C GLN A 332 18.18 5.69 9.43
N GLN A 333 18.09 6.60 8.45
CA GLN A 333 18.96 7.78 8.37
C GLN A 333 18.57 8.88 9.36
N TYR A 334 17.32 8.89 9.82
CA TYR A 334 16.81 9.92 10.72
C TYR A 334 16.97 9.47 12.18
N PRO A 335 17.60 10.28 13.05
CA PRO A 335 17.79 9.92 14.44
C PRO A 335 16.49 10.12 15.22
N VAL A 336 15.57 9.14 15.13
CA VAL A 336 14.28 9.16 15.85
C VAL A 336 14.48 9.43 17.34
N GLN A 337 15.57 8.91 17.90
CA GLN A 337 15.95 9.07 19.30
C GLN A 337 16.18 10.53 19.70
N LYS A 338 16.71 11.35 18.80
CA LYS A 338 17.00 12.77 19.03
C LYS A 338 15.79 13.67 18.83
N MET A 339 14.76 13.18 18.14
CA MET A 339 13.50 13.91 17.89
C MET A 339 12.47 13.69 19.01
N GLY A 340 12.73 12.71 19.88
CA GLY A 340 11.83 12.29 20.95
C GLY A 340 10.70 11.39 20.45
N VAL A 341 9.89 10.90 21.39
CA VAL A 341 8.92 9.80 21.19
C VAL A 341 7.88 10.07 20.09
N PHE A 342 7.43 11.32 19.94
CA PHE A 342 6.48 11.72 18.88
C PHE A 342 7.12 12.49 17.72
N GLY A 343 8.41 12.79 17.85
CA GLY A 343 9.15 13.48 16.81
C GLY A 343 9.45 12.52 15.67
N HIS A 344 9.17 12.93 14.45
CA HIS A 344 9.38 12.09 13.29
C HIS A 344 9.69 12.87 12.03
N ALA A 345 10.40 12.21 11.12
CA ALA A 345 10.67 12.73 9.79
C ALA A 345 9.71 12.10 8.77
N PHE A 346 9.38 12.88 7.75
CA PHE A 346 8.59 12.43 6.61
C PHE A 346 9.11 13.07 5.34
N ALA A 347 8.85 12.45 4.19
CA ALA A 347 9.17 13.04 2.91
C ALA A 347 8.03 12.83 1.91
N ILE A 348 7.82 13.83 1.05
CA ILE A 348 6.79 13.79 0.01
C ILE A 348 7.37 14.15 -1.36
N ASN A 349 6.70 13.73 -2.43
CA ASN A 349 7.02 14.14 -3.80
C ASN A 349 6.23 15.40 -4.24
N ASN A 350 6.42 15.83 -5.49
CA ASN A 350 5.72 16.95 -6.14
C ASN A 350 4.20 16.77 -6.29
N ASN A 351 3.68 15.55 -6.11
CA ASN A 351 2.26 15.21 -6.07
C ASN A 351 1.69 15.15 -4.64
N GLY A 352 2.53 15.33 -3.61
CA GLY A 352 2.14 15.25 -2.20
C GLY A 352 1.98 13.83 -1.65
N LEU A 353 2.54 12.83 -2.34
CA LEU A 353 2.57 11.44 -1.91
C LEU A 353 3.78 11.18 -1.04
N PHE A 354 3.62 10.33 -0.02
CA PHE A 354 4.73 9.97 0.85
C PHE A 354 5.80 9.12 0.15
N LEU A 355 7.06 9.46 0.42
CA LEU A 355 8.23 8.61 0.21
C LEU A 355 8.61 7.86 1.50
N MET A 356 8.38 8.47 2.66
CA MET A 356 8.56 7.82 3.97
C MET A 356 7.68 8.51 5.00
N HIS A 357 7.12 7.73 5.92
CA HIS A 357 6.38 8.21 7.08
C HIS A 357 6.32 7.09 8.14
N PRO A 358 6.38 7.35 9.46
CA PRO A 358 6.30 6.29 10.48
C PRO A 358 4.96 5.55 10.48
N LYS A 359 3.85 6.26 10.25
CA LYS A 359 2.50 5.68 10.14
C LYS A 359 2.24 4.95 8.81
N PHE A 360 3.17 4.97 7.86
CA PHE A 360 2.98 4.29 6.58
C PHE A 360 3.12 2.78 6.79
N LYS A 361 2.04 2.04 6.56
CA LYS A 361 2.01 0.58 6.75
C LYS A 361 2.49 -0.13 5.48
N ASP A 362 3.36 -1.13 5.65
CA ASP A 362 3.70 -2.05 4.57
C ASP A 362 2.44 -2.84 4.19
N GLN A 363 2.05 -2.78 2.92
CA GLN A 363 0.88 -3.52 2.43
C GLN A 363 1.28 -4.95 2.08
N SER A 364 0.52 -5.93 2.56
CA SER A 364 0.73 -7.33 2.24
C SER A 364 0.01 -7.71 0.93
N GLY A 365 0.75 -8.17 -0.08
CA GLY A 365 0.17 -8.72 -1.30
C GLY A 365 0.84 -8.28 -2.61
N TYR A 366 0.61 -9.06 -3.68
CA TYR A 366 1.04 -8.73 -5.04
C TYR A 366 0.14 -7.63 -5.62
N LEU A 367 0.26 -6.41 -5.12
CA LEU A 367 -0.38 -5.23 -5.70
C LEU A 367 0.46 -4.78 -6.91
N PRO A 368 -0.10 -4.75 -8.13
CA PRO A 368 0.61 -4.24 -9.30
C PRO A 368 0.74 -2.71 -9.29
N ASP A 369 -0.10 -2.00 -8.53
CA ASP A 369 -0.05 -0.54 -8.38
C ASP A 369 0.38 -0.15 -6.95
N PRO A 370 1.25 0.86 -6.77
CA PRO A 370 1.73 1.34 -5.48
C PRO A 370 0.59 1.94 -4.64
N ALA A 371 0.69 1.80 -3.32
CA ALA A 371 -0.21 2.48 -2.39
C ALA A 371 -0.02 4.00 -2.54
N THR A 372 -1.06 4.71 -2.99
CA THR A 372 -1.03 6.17 -3.14
C THR A 372 -1.58 6.82 -1.89
N VAL A 373 -0.70 7.17 -0.94
CA VAL A 373 -1.06 7.78 0.33
C VAL A 373 -0.52 9.20 0.39
N TYR A 374 -1.38 10.15 0.76
CA TYR A 374 -1.08 11.57 0.73
C TYR A 374 -0.86 12.14 2.13
N LEU A 375 -0.10 13.25 2.22
CA LEU A 375 0.23 13.90 3.48
C LEU A 375 -0.98 14.24 4.35
N ASP A 376 -2.00 14.83 3.73
CA ASP A 376 -3.23 15.29 4.38
C ASP A 376 -4.14 14.14 4.85
N GLU A 377 -3.92 12.91 4.38
CA GLU A 377 -4.70 11.74 4.80
C GLU A 377 -4.13 11.07 6.07
N VAL A 378 -2.85 11.25 6.37
CA VAL A 378 -2.16 10.54 7.47
C VAL A 378 -1.86 11.45 8.66
N GLU A 379 -1.43 12.68 8.42
CA GLU A 379 -1.01 13.60 9.49
C GLU A 379 -2.12 14.55 9.95
N PHE A 380 -3.07 14.88 9.07
CA PHE A 380 -4.06 15.96 9.31
C PHE A 380 -5.51 15.51 9.15
N THR A 381 -5.87 14.36 9.71
CA THR A 381 -7.23 13.82 9.62
C THR A 381 -8.28 14.73 10.28
N THR A 382 -7.93 15.39 11.38
CA THR A 382 -8.86 16.25 12.13
C THR A 382 -8.88 17.70 11.65
N ASN A 383 -7.81 18.21 11.03
CA ASN A 383 -7.79 19.53 10.40
C ASN A 383 -7.18 19.48 8.99
N PRO A 384 -7.95 18.99 7.98
CA PRO A 384 -7.47 18.84 6.61
C PRO A 384 -6.95 20.14 6.00
N SER A 385 -7.51 21.29 6.42
CA SER A 385 -7.11 22.61 5.91
C SER A 385 -5.63 22.91 6.18
N LYS A 386 -5.13 22.59 7.38
CA LYS A 386 -3.72 22.77 7.76
C LYS A 386 -2.81 21.79 7.02
N GLY A 387 -3.26 20.55 6.81
CA GLY A 387 -2.53 19.59 5.99
C GLY A 387 -2.41 20.02 4.52
N ILE A 388 -3.47 20.61 3.96
CA ILE A 388 -3.46 21.16 2.60
C ILE A 388 -2.51 22.37 2.52
N GLU A 389 -2.48 23.23 3.54
CA GLU A 389 -1.57 24.37 3.64
C GLU A 389 -0.10 23.89 3.65
N LEU A 390 0.25 22.95 4.53
CA LEU A 390 1.59 22.35 4.61
C LEU A 390 2.00 21.71 3.29
N LYS A 391 1.12 20.86 2.73
CA LYS A 391 1.35 20.17 1.46
C LYS A 391 1.61 21.18 0.34
N ARG A 392 0.82 22.25 0.25
CA ARG A 392 0.99 23.28 -0.78
C ARG A 392 2.32 24.00 -0.65
N ALA A 393 2.70 24.40 0.56
CA ALA A 393 3.96 25.10 0.80
C ALA A 393 5.16 24.21 0.42
N MET A 394 5.14 22.93 0.83
CA MET A 394 6.18 21.97 0.45
C MET A 394 6.25 21.80 -1.07
N ILE A 395 5.13 21.53 -1.75
CA ILE A 395 5.08 21.35 -3.22
C ILE A 395 5.57 22.61 -3.97
N ASN A 396 5.42 23.80 -3.40
CA ASN A 396 5.86 25.07 -3.98
C ASN A 396 7.37 25.35 -3.83
N ASN A 397 8.16 24.43 -3.27
CA ASN A 397 9.58 24.63 -2.90
C ASN A 397 9.78 25.70 -1.82
N GLU A 398 8.82 25.90 -0.94
CA GLU A 398 9.00 26.79 0.20
C GLU A 398 9.80 26.11 1.31
N THR A 399 10.53 26.89 2.09
CA THR A 399 11.22 26.43 3.30
C THR A 399 10.63 27.20 4.47
N GLY A 400 10.20 26.50 5.51
CA GLY A 400 9.57 27.14 6.64
C GLY A 400 9.19 26.17 7.74
N CYS A 401 8.60 26.71 8.80
CA CYS A 401 8.02 25.94 9.88
C CYS A 401 6.59 26.41 10.12
N MET A 402 5.70 25.49 10.47
CA MET A 402 4.34 25.80 10.90
C MET A 402 3.95 24.95 12.10
N SER A 403 3.23 25.52 13.05
CA SER A 403 2.67 24.76 14.16
C SER A 403 1.22 24.40 13.88
N ALA A 404 0.86 23.17 14.20
CA ALA A 404 -0.49 22.66 14.07
C ALA A 404 -0.74 21.57 15.11
N GLU A 405 -1.99 21.50 15.58
CA GLU A 405 -2.45 20.38 16.37
C GLU A 405 -2.60 19.16 15.45
N ALA A 406 -2.02 18.05 15.89
CA ALA A 406 -2.06 16.79 15.19
C ALA A 406 -2.38 15.67 16.18
N ASP A 407 -3.15 14.70 15.70
CA ASP A 407 -3.52 13.51 16.45
C ASP A 407 -2.56 12.37 16.09
N TRP A 408 -1.96 11.77 17.12
CA TRP A 408 -1.08 10.62 16.98
C TRP A 408 -1.84 9.34 17.34
N LEU A 409 -1.96 8.42 16.36
CA LEU A 409 -2.51 7.08 16.55
C LEU A 409 -1.38 6.09 16.79
N PHE A 410 -1.58 5.16 17.72
CA PHE A 410 -0.57 4.16 18.05
C PHE A 410 -0.50 3.03 16.99
N PRO A 411 0.71 2.60 16.57
CA PRO A 411 0.88 1.97 15.25
C PRO A 411 0.55 0.47 15.17
N LYS A 412 0.65 -0.30 16.27
CA LYS A 412 0.80 -1.77 16.15
C LYS A 412 -0.47 -2.62 16.31
N HIS A 413 -1.36 -2.41 17.30
CA HIS A 413 -2.45 -3.40 17.49
C HIS A 413 -3.86 -2.92 17.83
N SER A 414 -4.14 -1.61 17.85
CA SER A 414 -5.54 -1.17 17.99
C SER A 414 -5.92 0.09 17.22
N SER A 415 -4.99 0.98 16.83
CA SER A 415 -5.30 2.25 16.12
C SER A 415 -6.51 3.00 16.71
N GLN A 416 -6.71 2.85 18.02
CA GLN A 416 -7.99 3.14 18.68
C GLN A 416 -7.83 4.10 19.88
N ARG A 417 -6.57 4.34 20.30
CA ARG A 417 -6.21 5.45 21.18
C ARG A 417 -5.53 6.55 20.37
N VAL A 418 -5.82 7.79 20.76
CA VAL A 418 -5.31 9.01 20.13
C VAL A 418 -4.77 9.93 21.21
N VAL A 419 -3.60 10.50 20.94
CA VAL A 419 -3.06 11.62 21.71
C VAL A 419 -3.05 12.86 20.84
N ARG A 420 -3.56 13.96 21.39
CA ARG A 420 -3.46 15.29 20.79
C ARG A 420 -2.14 15.95 21.12
N LEU A 421 -1.37 16.32 20.11
CA LEU A 421 -0.07 16.97 20.25
C LEU A 421 -0.05 18.27 19.45
N ASN A 422 0.56 19.32 20.02
CA ASN A 422 0.86 20.52 19.27
C ASN A 422 2.27 20.41 18.66
N ASN A 423 2.29 20.08 17.37
CA ASN A 423 3.51 19.80 16.64
C ASN A 423 3.93 21.00 15.80
N THR A 424 5.24 21.22 15.74
CA THR A 424 5.88 22.14 14.80
C THR A 424 6.47 21.34 13.66
N TYR A 425 5.91 21.54 12.48
CA TYR A 425 6.31 20.94 11.21
C TYR A 425 7.27 21.88 10.50
N CYS A 426 8.54 21.52 10.42
CA CYS A 426 9.55 22.23 9.66
C CYS A 426 9.88 21.47 8.38
N TYR A 427 9.90 22.17 7.24
CA TYR A 427 10.03 21.55 5.93
C TYR A 427 10.97 22.32 5.01
N ARG A 428 11.60 21.59 4.08
CA ARG A 428 12.49 22.14 3.05
C ARG A 428 12.55 21.24 1.81
N PRO A 429 12.82 21.79 0.62
CA PRO A 429 13.15 21.00 -0.56
C PRO A 429 14.47 20.24 -0.39
N MET A 430 14.55 19.02 -0.91
CA MET A 430 15.80 18.26 -0.99
C MET A 430 16.52 18.62 -2.29
N GLU A 431 17.75 19.14 -2.20
CA GLU A 431 18.51 19.57 -3.36
C GLU A 431 18.70 18.43 -4.38
N LYS A 432 18.58 18.75 -5.67
CA LYS A 432 18.75 17.82 -6.81
C LYS A 432 17.79 16.62 -6.84
N THR A 433 16.67 16.67 -6.10
CA THR A 433 15.63 15.64 -6.13
C THR A 433 14.23 16.29 -6.24
N PRO A 434 13.19 15.55 -6.66
CA PRO A 434 11.82 16.06 -6.69
C PRO A 434 11.13 15.98 -5.30
N PHE A 435 11.88 15.71 -4.23
CA PHE A 435 11.33 15.45 -2.91
C PHE A 435 11.46 16.64 -1.95
N PHE A 436 10.58 16.62 -0.96
CA PHE A 436 10.54 17.57 0.14
C PHE A 436 10.66 16.80 1.44
N ALA A 437 11.55 17.23 2.31
CA ALA A 437 11.72 16.68 3.64
C ALA A 437 10.92 17.52 4.63
N GLY A 438 10.22 16.86 5.55
CA GLY A 438 9.60 17.48 6.70
C GLY A 438 10.03 16.77 7.99
N VAL A 439 10.12 17.53 9.07
CA VAL A 439 10.29 17.01 10.42
C VAL A 439 9.17 17.59 11.27
N SER A 440 8.47 16.71 11.98
CA SER A 440 7.48 17.05 12.98
C SER A 440 8.10 16.88 14.36
N MET A 441 8.04 17.92 15.19
CA MET A 441 8.48 17.87 16.58
C MET A 441 7.40 18.48 17.47
N PRO A 442 7.01 17.83 18.59
CA PRO A 442 6.11 18.47 19.52
C PRO A 442 6.80 19.70 20.13
N GLN A 443 6.05 20.80 20.33
CA GLN A 443 6.61 22.08 20.82
C GLN A 443 7.40 21.96 22.13
N GLN A 444 7.17 20.90 22.92
CA GLN A 444 7.76 20.69 24.24
C GLN A 444 8.98 19.75 24.21
N ASN A 445 9.43 19.28 23.03
CA ASN A 445 10.58 18.38 22.85
C ASN A 445 11.95 19.07 22.62
N ALA A 446 12.16 20.28 23.12
CA ALA A 446 13.42 20.96 22.86
C ALA A 446 14.62 20.43 23.68
N ILE A 447 14.40 19.58 24.69
CA ILE A 447 15.45 19.22 25.68
C ILE A 447 15.43 17.71 25.98
N GLN A 448 16.54 17.04 25.70
CA GLN A 448 16.79 15.63 26.04
C GLN A 448 17.99 15.53 26.99
N MET A 449 17.95 14.55 27.89
CA MET A 449 19.11 14.21 28.72
C MET A 449 20.17 13.49 27.87
N VAL A 450 21.38 14.03 27.84
CA VAL A 450 22.55 13.42 27.21
C VAL A 450 23.63 13.22 28.27
N ALA A 451 24.26 12.05 28.29
CA ALA A 451 25.35 11.79 29.21
C ALA A 451 26.60 12.64 28.89
N ASP A 452 27.17 13.27 29.91
CA ASP A 452 28.45 13.97 29.81
C ASP A 452 29.57 12.95 29.61
N LYS A 453 30.16 12.91 28.41
CA LYS A 453 31.21 11.95 28.03
C LYS A 453 32.35 11.89 29.04
N THR A 454 32.73 13.03 29.64
CA THR A 454 33.86 13.09 30.58
C THR A 454 33.60 12.34 31.89
N LYS A 455 32.34 12.18 32.28
CA LYS A 455 31.92 11.53 33.54
C LYS A 455 31.21 10.20 33.31
N ALA A 456 30.63 9.99 32.13
CA ALA A 456 29.84 8.80 31.81
C ALA A 456 30.67 7.50 31.90
N HIS A 457 31.98 7.56 31.66
CA HIS A 457 32.88 6.43 31.85
C HIS A 457 32.85 5.85 33.28
N LEU A 458 32.56 6.68 34.30
CA LEU A 458 32.44 6.22 35.69
C LEU A 458 31.30 5.23 35.89
N PHE A 459 30.24 5.35 35.08
CA PHE A 459 29.04 4.53 35.17
C PHE A 459 29.05 3.37 34.16
N ARG A 460 30.03 3.32 33.23
CA ARG A 460 30.11 2.33 32.14
C ARG A 460 30.02 0.90 32.66
N ARG A 461 30.91 0.51 33.58
CA ARG A 461 30.96 -0.87 34.12
C ARG A 461 29.70 -1.23 34.91
N SER A 462 29.17 -0.29 35.68
CA SER A 462 27.90 -0.49 36.40
C SER A 462 26.72 -0.62 35.43
N GLY A 463 26.72 0.14 34.34
CA GLY A 463 25.71 0.09 33.28
C GLY A 463 25.76 -1.22 32.49
N ILE A 464 26.96 -1.71 32.13
CA ILE A 464 27.11 -2.99 31.41
C ILE A 464 26.55 -4.13 32.26
N ASN A 465 26.88 -4.17 33.55
CA ASN A 465 26.33 -5.18 34.46
C ASN A 465 24.81 -5.05 34.64
N ALA A 466 24.23 -3.87 34.44
CA ALA A 466 22.80 -3.64 34.52
C ALA A 466 22.01 -4.04 33.26
N LEU A 467 22.70 -4.39 32.16
CA LEU A 467 22.06 -4.91 30.93
C LEU A 467 21.69 -6.40 31.03
N HIS A 468 22.14 -7.09 32.08
CA HIS A 468 21.91 -8.51 32.29
C HIS A 468 21.53 -8.79 33.75
N SER A 469 20.65 -9.77 33.97
CA SER A 469 20.26 -10.22 35.30
C SER A 469 20.13 -11.73 35.33
N ASP A 470 20.70 -12.35 36.37
CA ASP A 470 20.53 -13.78 36.65
C ASP A 470 19.21 -14.09 37.38
N ASP A 471 18.50 -13.06 37.86
CA ASP A 471 17.21 -13.22 38.53
C ASP A 471 16.09 -13.49 37.51
N PRO A 472 15.40 -14.64 37.56
CA PRO A 472 14.32 -14.96 36.62
C PRO A 472 13.08 -14.06 36.77
N ASN A 473 12.98 -13.31 37.86
CA ASN A 473 11.92 -12.31 38.07
C ASN A 473 12.22 -10.98 37.36
N VAL A 474 13.45 -10.76 36.90
CA VAL A 474 13.88 -9.51 36.29
C VAL A 474 13.94 -9.65 34.78
N ILE A 475 13.32 -8.71 34.08
CA ILE A 475 13.35 -8.62 32.61
C ILE A 475 13.97 -7.27 32.25
N ILE A 476 14.97 -7.31 31.38
CA ILE A 476 15.67 -6.13 30.89
C ILE A 476 15.45 -6.05 29.39
N GLU A 477 14.97 -4.90 28.94
CA GLU A 477 14.77 -4.62 27.52
C GLU A 477 15.44 -3.30 27.14
N VAL A 478 15.86 -3.22 25.90
CA VAL A 478 16.41 -2.00 25.29
C VAL A 478 15.58 -1.64 24.08
N ALA A 479 15.51 -0.35 23.76
CA ALA A 479 14.85 0.13 22.56
C ALA A 479 15.44 -0.52 21.30
N GLU A 480 14.60 -0.68 20.27
CA GLU A 480 15.00 -1.07 18.91
C GLU A 480 15.76 0.09 18.22
N TRP A 481 16.87 0.53 18.82
CA TRP A 481 17.73 1.60 18.36
C TRP A 481 19.12 1.05 18.04
N SER A 482 19.80 1.69 17.08
CA SER A 482 21.12 1.24 16.64
C SER A 482 22.21 1.77 17.58
N PHE A 483 22.30 1.18 18.79
CA PHE A 483 23.36 1.50 19.76
C PHE A 483 24.74 1.09 19.25
N CYS A 484 24.83 -0.12 18.70
CA CYS A 484 26.03 -0.68 18.11
C CYS A 484 25.64 -1.60 16.94
N ASP A 485 26.44 -1.62 15.88
CA ASP A 485 26.25 -2.58 14.77
C ASP A 485 26.89 -3.95 15.11
N ILE A 486 26.15 -4.76 15.88
CA ILE A 486 26.58 -6.07 16.40
C ILE A 486 25.89 -7.19 15.62
N ARG A 487 26.40 -7.54 14.43
CA ARG A 487 25.79 -8.62 13.63
C ARG A 487 26.17 -10.01 14.13
N THR A 488 25.17 -10.85 14.41
CA THR A 488 25.37 -12.28 14.70
C THR A 488 25.53 -13.11 13.41
N GLU A 489 26.12 -14.31 13.49
CA GLU A 489 26.35 -15.17 12.32
C GLU A 489 25.07 -15.61 11.59
N GLY A 490 23.92 -15.69 12.29
CA GLY A 490 22.62 -16.03 11.70
C GLY A 490 21.96 -14.88 10.91
N GLU A 491 22.26 -13.64 11.29
CA GLU A 491 21.67 -12.41 10.73
C GLU A 491 22.47 -11.83 9.56
N LYS A 492 23.66 -12.39 9.27
CA LYS A 492 24.45 -12.13 8.05
C LYS A 492 23.71 -12.43 6.73
N LYS A 493 22.47 -12.95 6.80
CA LYS A 493 21.57 -13.12 5.65
C LYS A 493 20.88 -11.83 5.22
N GLN A 494 20.73 -10.86 6.12
CA GLN A 494 20.24 -9.53 5.74
C GLN A 494 21.38 -8.72 5.10
N PRO A 495 21.07 -7.84 4.13
CA PRO A 495 22.09 -7.04 3.48
C PRO A 495 22.84 -6.17 4.49
N ALA A 496 24.16 -6.05 4.29
CA ALA A 496 25.10 -5.45 5.24
C ALA A 496 24.89 -3.94 5.51
N SER A 497 23.81 -3.35 5.06
CA SER A 497 23.45 -1.94 5.20
C SER A 497 22.24 -1.66 6.07
N ILE A 498 21.41 -2.67 6.34
CA ILE A 498 20.31 -2.51 7.27
C ILE A 498 20.91 -2.54 8.68
N LYS A 499 20.71 -1.46 9.43
CA LYS A 499 21.16 -1.36 10.82
C LYS A 499 20.49 -2.45 11.63
N TYR A 500 21.29 -3.23 12.34
CA TYR A 500 20.81 -4.19 13.31
C TYR A 500 20.42 -3.47 14.61
N TYR A 501 19.34 -3.93 15.23
CA TYR A 501 18.89 -3.45 16.54
C TYR A 501 19.17 -4.55 17.57
N PRO A 502 20.24 -4.40 18.38
CA PRO A 502 20.65 -5.45 19.30
C PRO A 502 19.70 -5.55 20.50
N THR A 503 19.51 -6.77 21.01
CA THR A 503 18.82 -6.98 22.29
C THR A 503 19.73 -6.57 23.46
N ALA A 504 19.16 -6.48 24.67
CA ALA A 504 19.92 -6.17 25.88
C ALA A 504 21.05 -7.18 26.12
N GLU A 505 20.77 -8.46 25.84
CA GLU A 505 21.73 -9.56 25.96
C GLU A 505 22.84 -9.45 24.92
N ASP A 506 22.51 -9.12 23.67
CA ASP A 506 23.52 -8.95 22.61
C ASP A 506 24.50 -7.82 22.98
N LEU A 507 23.97 -6.70 23.48
CA LEU A 507 24.77 -5.58 23.97
C LEU A 507 25.64 -6.00 25.17
N TYR A 508 25.09 -6.70 26.15
CA TYR A 508 25.84 -7.18 27.31
C TYR A 508 27.01 -8.08 26.88
N GLN A 509 26.76 -9.09 26.04
CA GLN A 509 27.80 -10.02 25.59
C GLN A 509 28.88 -9.31 24.77
N TYR A 510 28.49 -8.37 23.90
CA TYR A 510 29.45 -7.60 23.11
C TYR A 510 30.31 -6.66 23.96
N LEU A 511 29.70 -5.91 24.89
CA LEU A 511 30.39 -4.92 25.72
C LEU A 511 31.27 -5.58 26.81
N LYS A 512 30.87 -6.73 27.33
CA LYS A 512 31.67 -7.51 28.28
C LYS A 512 33.01 -7.96 27.69
N ASN A 513 33.03 -8.26 26.39
CA ASN A 513 34.24 -8.68 25.69
C ASN A 513 35.11 -7.48 25.23
N ASN A 514 34.54 -6.26 25.16
CA ASN A 514 35.20 -5.04 24.69
C ASN A 514 35.09 -3.90 25.74
N ASP A 515 35.47 -4.20 26.99
CA ASP A 515 35.30 -3.28 28.14
C ASP A 515 36.24 -2.05 28.08
N GLU A 516 37.39 -2.16 27.40
CA GLU A 516 38.43 -1.11 27.44
C GLU A 516 38.17 0.03 26.44
N ASP A 517 37.84 -0.26 25.17
CA ASP A 517 37.59 0.76 24.14
C ASP A 517 36.23 0.56 23.47
N LEU A 518 35.46 1.65 23.29
CA LEU A 518 34.26 1.62 22.46
C LEU A 518 34.70 1.61 20.99
N ASP A 519 34.43 0.52 20.30
CA ASP A 519 34.67 0.38 18.86
C ASP A 519 33.97 1.51 18.08
N GLU A 520 34.53 1.90 16.93
CA GLU A 520 33.94 2.85 15.96
C GLU A 520 32.54 2.42 15.44
N LYS A 521 32.12 1.20 15.79
CA LYS A 521 30.83 0.59 15.43
C LYS A 521 29.65 0.99 16.32
N CYS A 522 29.91 1.70 17.42
CA CYS A 522 28.87 2.13 18.37
C CYS A 522 28.67 3.65 18.34
N ASP A 523 27.41 4.09 18.50
CA ASP A 523 27.13 5.49 18.82
C ASP A 523 27.46 5.74 20.29
N GLU A 524 28.63 6.33 20.52
CA GLU A 524 29.16 6.58 21.86
C GLU A 524 28.20 7.38 22.74
N GLU A 525 27.57 8.44 22.21
CA GLU A 525 26.69 9.31 22.99
C GLU A 525 25.42 8.57 23.42
N MET A 526 24.81 7.82 22.49
CA MET A 526 23.59 7.08 22.76
C MET A 526 23.85 5.92 23.73
N LEU A 527 24.95 5.20 23.53
CA LEU A 527 25.33 4.08 24.38
C LEU A 527 25.69 4.54 25.79
N LEU A 528 26.48 5.60 25.95
CA LEU A 528 26.83 6.13 27.27
C LEU A 528 25.60 6.63 28.03
N THR A 529 24.64 7.23 27.34
CA THR A 529 23.38 7.67 27.93
C THR A 529 22.53 6.47 28.37
N LEU A 530 22.46 5.40 27.57
CA LEU A 530 21.81 4.14 27.95
C LEU A 530 22.45 3.53 29.21
N LEU A 531 23.78 3.39 29.24
CA LEU A 531 24.52 2.77 30.34
C LEU A 531 24.40 3.58 31.64
N LEU A 532 24.39 4.92 31.54
CA LEU A 532 24.14 5.80 32.68
C LEU A 532 22.75 5.52 33.27
N SER A 533 21.71 5.56 32.42
CA SER A 533 20.33 5.28 32.85
C SER A 533 20.20 3.89 33.45
N ALA A 534 20.79 2.87 32.82
CA ALA A 534 20.78 1.49 33.33
C ALA A 534 21.42 1.40 34.72
N SER A 535 22.56 2.06 34.94
CA SER A 535 23.25 2.06 36.24
C SER A 535 22.43 2.72 37.35
N VAL A 536 21.74 3.82 37.05
CA VAL A 536 20.90 4.55 38.00
C VAL A 536 19.67 3.72 38.35
N VAL A 537 18.98 3.18 37.35
CA VAL A 537 17.79 2.36 37.52
C VAL A 537 18.11 1.10 38.31
N ALA A 538 19.17 0.37 37.95
CA ALA A 538 19.56 -0.86 38.65
C ALA A 538 19.95 -0.63 40.11
N ASN A 539 20.64 0.48 40.43
CA ASN A 539 20.94 0.83 41.82
C ASN A 539 19.66 1.18 42.58
N PHE A 540 18.76 1.96 41.98
CA PHE A 540 17.50 2.34 42.62
C PHE A 540 16.62 1.11 42.91
N THR A 541 16.42 0.23 41.93
CA THR A 541 15.54 -0.93 42.06
C THR A 541 16.09 -1.95 43.05
N ARG A 542 17.42 -2.17 43.08
CA ARG A 542 18.05 -3.06 44.06
C ARG A 542 17.81 -2.61 45.51
N ASP A 543 17.79 -1.29 45.74
CA ASP A 543 17.69 -0.73 47.09
C ASP A 543 16.24 -0.57 47.57
N HIS A 544 15.26 -0.46 46.64
CA HIS A 544 13.87 -0.11 46.96
C HIS A 544 12.84 -1.15 46.58
N TRP A 545 13.11 -2.07 45.66
CA TRP A 545 12.10 -3.00 45.15
C TRP A 545 12.39 -4.43 45.60
N SER A 546 11.35 -5.12 46.07
CA SER A 546 11.41 -6.53 46.44
C SER A 546 10.17 -7.27 45.97
N VAL A 547 10.34 -8.53 45.55
CA VAL A 547 9.23 -9.38 45.08
C VAL A 547 8.22 -9.63 46.22
N GLU A 548 8.69 -9.75 47.46
CA GLU A 548 7.84 -9.92 48.64
C GLU A 548 6.90 -8.73 48.87
N GLU A 549 7.39 -7.50 48.66
CA GLU A 549 6.57 -6.30 48.80
C GLU A 549 5.54 -6.16 47.67
N LEU A 550 5.92 -6.48 46.43
CA LEU A 550 5.01 -6.46 45.28
C LEU A 550 3.87 -7.47 45.47
N THR A 551 4.20 -8.69 45.87
CA THR A 551 3.21 -9.75 46.14
C THR A 551 2.28 -9.39 47.29
N HIS A 552 2.79 -8.79 48.37
CA HIS A 552 1.97 -8.32 49.49
C HIS A 552 0.94 -7.26 49.04
N ASN A 553 1.34 -6.38 48.12
CA ASN A 553 0.51 -5.28 47.62
C ASN A 553 -0.39 -5.67 46.43
N ASN A 554 -0.45 -6.95 46.04
CA ASN A 554 -1.18 -7.44 44.85
C ASN A 554 -0.73 -6.81 43.52
N ILE A 555 0.54 -6.42 43.44
CA ILE A 555 1.16 -5.89 42.22
C ILE A 555 1.78 -7.06 41.44
N THR A 556 1.49 -7.15 40.14
CA THR A 556 2.04 -8.23 39.29
C THR A 556 3.45 -7.89 38.82
N ASP A 557 3.64 -6.67 38.33
CA ASP A 557 4.88 -6.20 37.73
C ASP A 557 5.15 -4.76 38.15
N ALA A 558 6.41 -4.41 38.41
CA ALA A 558 6.87 -3.04 38.57
C ALA A 558 7.89 -2.73 37.47
N TYR A 559 7.78 -1.57 36.83
CA TYR A 559 8.61 -1.24 35.68
C TYR A 559 9.12 0.20 35.67
N ILE A 560 10.32 0.39 35.12
CA ILE A 560 10.92 1.69 34.85
C ILE A 560 11.36 1.72 33.40
N ILE A 561 10.85 2.69 32.65
CA ILE A 561 11.17 2.90 31.23
C ILE A 561 11.84 4.26 31.12
N THR A 562 13.05 4.31 30.61
CA THR A 562 13.84 5.55 30.53
C THR A 562 13.77 6.17 29.14
N SER A 563 13.95 7.50 29.07
CA SER A 563 14.02 8.24 27.80
C SER A 563 15.20 7.83 26.91
N SER A 564 16.23 7.19 27.47
CA SER A 564 17.37 6.62 26.73
C SER A 564 17.09 5.23 26.17
N GLY A 565 15.88 4.69 26.35
CA GLY A 565 15.46 3.40 25.79
C GLY A 565 15.76 2.19 26.65
N PHE A 566 16.22 2.35 27.90
CA PHE A 566 16.40 1.24 28.86
C PHE A 566 15.08 0.97 29.60
N THR A 567 14.67 -0.28 29.65
CA THR A 567 13.49 -0.76 30.37
C THR A 567 13.89 -1.84 31.36
N TYR A 568 13.47 -1.66 32.61
CA TYR A 568 13.65 -2.63 33.69
C TYR A 568 12.28 -3.05 34.22
N ILE A 569 12.02 -4.35 34.31
CA ILE A 569 10.77 -4.91 34.82
C ILE A 569 11.08 -5.93 35.91
N LEU A 570 10.46 -5.79 37.08
CA LEU A 570 10.44 -6.78 38.14
C LEU A 570 9.05 -7.42 38.18
N SER A 571 8.98 -8.71 37.87
CA SER A 571 7.75 -9.49 37.79
C SER A 571 7.63 -10.44 38.97
N THR A 572 6.41 -10.61 39.47
CA THR A 572 6.06 -11.63 40.48
C THR A 572 5.67 -12.97 39.86
N ASP A 573 5.47 -13.03 38.53
CA ASP A 573 5.09 -14.23 37.78
C ASP A 573 6.19 -14.65 36.77
N VAL A 574 6.91 -15.71 37.14
CA VAL A 574 8.05 -16.24 36.37
C VAL A 574 7.60 -17.11 35.19
N ASN A 575 6.41 -17.72 35.27
CA ASN A 575 5.96 -18.73 34.29
C ASN A 575 5.24 -18.12 33.08
N ASN A 576 5.21 -16.78 32.98
CA ASN A 576 4.83 -16.07 31.76
C ASN A 576 3.38 -16.29 31.28
N THR A 577 2.50 -16.87 32.09
CA THR A 577 1.11 -17.18 31.70
C THR A 577 0.15 -16.00 31.89
N LYS A 578 0.53 -14.99 32.69
CA LYS A 578 -0.29 -13.81 33.02
C LYS A 578 0.48 -12.48 32.94
N ARG A 579 1.56 -12.40 32.17
CA ARG A 579 2.29 -11.13 31.98
C ARG A 579 1.50 -10.17 31.11
N LEU A 580 1.74 -8.87 31.31
CA LEU A 580 1.36 -7.86 30.33
C LEU A 580 1.95 -8.23 28.97
N ASP A 581 1.13 -8.16 27.91
CA ASP A 581 1.60 -8.38 26.56
C ASP A 581 2.77 -7.43 26.25
N ARG A 582 3.76 -7.90 25.49
CA ARG A 582 4.91 -7.08 25.06
C ARG A 582 4.44 -5.78 24.40
N ASP A 583 3.32 -5.86 23.70
CA ASP A 583 2.72 -4.74 22.99
C ASP A 583 2.21 -3.63 23.93
N ILE A 584 1.86 -3.96 25.19
CA ILE A 584 1.48 -2.96 26.20
C ILE A 584 2.71 -2.20 26.67
N PHE A 585 3.88 -2.82 26.78
CA PHE A 585 5.12 -2.11 27.15
C PHE A 585 5.58 -1.15 26.06
N GLU A 586 5.40 -1.52 24.79
CA GLU A 586 5.56 -0.59 23.68
C GLU A 586 4.52 0.54 23.77
N GLU A 587 3.25 0.23 24.01
CA GLU A 587 2.23 1.27 24.20
C GLU A 587 2.58 2.21 25.36
N ILE A 588 3.00 1.70 26.53
CA ILE A 588 3.42 2.50 27.69
C ILE A 588 4.59 3.41 27.32
N ARG A 589 5.56 2.89 26.58
CA ARG A 589 6.74 3.62 26.09
C ARG A 589 6.36 4.81 25.20
N PHE A 590 5.21 4.78 24.52
CA PHE A 590 4.70 5.91 23.72
C PHE A 590 3.62 6.75 24.43
N THR A 591 2.67 6.14 25.13
CA THR A 591 1.48 6.78 25.75
C THR A 591 1.80 7.59 27.00
N HIS A 592 2.71 7.12 27.85
CA HIS A 592 2.98 7.80 29.10
C HIS A 592 3.83 9.06 28.91
N PRO A 593 4.83 9.09 28.00
CA PRO A 593 5.41 10.35 27.55
C PRO A 593 4.39 11.32 26.94
N ALA A 594 3.26 10.85 26.41
CA ALA A 594 2.20 11.74 25.90
C ALA A 594 1.68 12.72 26.97
N SER A 595 1.56 12.25 28.22
CA SER A 595 1.15 13.07 29.37
C SER A 595 2.12 14.23 29.66
N PHE A 596 3.40 14.11 29.32
CA PHE A 596 4.38 15.20 29.43
C PHE A 596 4.05 16.36 28.50
N TYR A 597 3.66 16.07 27.25
CA TYR A 597 3.40 17.12 26.24
C TYR A 597 2.10 17.89 26.48
N GLN A 598 1.31 17.44 27.43
CA GLN A 598 0.05 18.03 27.82
C GLN A 598 0.21 18.49 29.27
N LYS A 599 0.65 19.75 29.48
CA LYS A 599 0.98 20.34 30.80
C LYS A 599 -0.08 20.11 31.90
N GLU A 600 -1.33 19.90 31.51
CA GLU A 600 -2.44 19.55 32.40
C GLU A 600 -2.29 18.17 33.07
N PHE A 601 -1.41 17.29 32.54
CA PHE A 601 -1.23 15.89 32.97
C PHE A 601 0.14 15.60 33.61
N HIS A 602 0.98 16.63 33.80
CA HIS A 602 2.34 16.49 34.35
C HIS A 602 2.41 15.73 35.69
N ASN A 603 1.34 15.75 36.52
CA ASN A 603 1.34 15.12 37.83
C ASN A 603 0.35 13.96 38.00
N GLN A 604 -0.31 13.53 36.92
CA GLN A 604 -1.38 12.52 36.98
C GLN A 604 -0.88 11.09 36.87
N LEU A 605 -1.64 10.15 37.43
CA LEU A 605 -1.48 8.72 37.18
C LEU A 605 -2.25 8.33 35.92
N THR A 606 -1.58 7.66 34.99
CA THR A 606 -2.20 7.15 33.76
C THR A 606 -2.48 5.66 33.92
N PHE A 607 -3.73 5.27 33.67
CA PHE A 607 -4.19 3.89 33.69
C PHE A 607 -4.44 3.44 32.25
N SER A 608 -3.82 2.34 31.84
CA SER A 608 -4.01 1.72 30.53
C SER A 608 -4.43 0.26 30.67
N VAL A 609 -5.45 -0.11 29.91
CA VAL A 609 -5.94 -1.49 29.77
C VAL A 609 -5.63 -2.03 28.38
N ASP A 610 -5.41 -3.34 28.29
CA ASP A 610 -5.31 -4.08 27.03
C ASP A 610 -6.61 -4.00 26.23
N ILE A 611 -6.52 -3.62 24.96
CA ILE A 611 -7.68 -3.31 24.12
C ILE A 611 -8.13 -4.55 23.35
N LYS A 612 -9.36 -4.97 23.60
CA LYS A 612 -9.98 -6.08 22.87
C LYS A 612 -10.64 -5.56 21.60
N SER A 613 -10.15 -6.04 20.46
CA SER A 613 -10.67 -5.70 19.13
C SER A 613 -11.71 -6.69 18.63
N GLY A 614 -12.72 -6.18 17.94
CA GLY A 614 -13.79 -6.96 17.32
C GLY A 614 -14.98 -7.23 18.25
N LYS A 615 -16.06 -7.76 17.67
CA LYS A 615 -17.29 -8.05 18.40
C LYS A 615 -17.06 -9.04 19.56
N PRO A 616 -17.50 -8.72 20.79
CA PRO A 616 -17.40 -9.64 21.92
C PRO A 616 -18.16 -10.95 21.62
N GLN A 617 -17.52 -12.09 21.92
CA GLN A 617 -18.06 -13.41 21.61
C GLN A 617 -19.35 -13.74 22.39
N ASN A 618 -19.49 -13.22 23.61
CA ASN A 618 -20.67 -13.39 24.47
C ASN A 618 -21.15 -12.03 25.01
N LEU A 619 -22.39 -11.65 24.69
CA LEU A 619 -22.99 -10.39 25.13
C LEU A 619 -24.03 -10.52 26.23
N HIS A 620 -24.44 -11.75 26.54
CA HIS A 620 -25.32 -12.05 27.65
C HIS A 620 -24.51 -12.56 28.84
N ASP A 621 -24.96 -12.23 30.04
CA ASP A 621 -24.37 -12.63 31.33
C ASP A 621 -24.53 -14.15 31.63
N LYS A 622 -24.42 -15.01 30.61
CA LYS A 622 -24.55 -16.46 30.73
C LYS A 622 -23.24 -17.12 30.32
N GLU A 623 -22.32 -17.22 31.27
CA GLU A 623 -21.55 -18.43 31.62
C GLU A 623 -20.40 -18.09 32.57
N VAL A 624 -20.09 -19.05 33.45
CA VAL A 624 -18.92 -19.06 34.33
C VAL A 624 -17.71 -19.37 33.45
N PHE A 625 -16.88 -18.37 33.19
CA PHE A 625 -15.60 -18.54 32.50
C PHE A 625 -14.46 -18.48 33.49
N ASN A 626 -13.42 -19.29 33.24
CA ASN A 626 -12.24 -19.42 34.09
C ASN A 626 -11.62 -18.05 34.39
N ASP A 627 -11.38 -17.77 35.67
CA ASP A 627 -10.64 -16.62 36.20
C ASP A 627 -9.14 -16.60 35.77
N GLU A 628 -8.75 -17.34 34.73
CA GLU A 628 -7.36 -17.52 34.29
C GLU A 628 -6.92 -16.55 33.19
N GLU A 629 -7.83 -15.98 32.39
CA GLU A 629 -7.54 -14.92 31.39
C GLU A 629 -7.86 -13.52 31.93
N ILE A 630 -7.43 -13.20 33.15
CA ILE A 630 -7.57 -11.86 33.71
C ILE A 630 -6.42 -11.01 33.16
N GLY A 631 -6.74 -10.07 32.26
CA GLY A 631 -5.78 -9.08 31.78
C GLY A 631 -5.29 -8.19 32.92
N ASN A 632 -4.05 -7.73 32.84
CA ASN A 632 -3.50 -6.79 33.82
C ASN A 632 -3.76 -5.34 33.38
N ILE A 633 -3.81 -4.43 34.36
CA ILE A 633 -3.96 -2.99 34.12
C ILE A 633 -2.64 -2.34 34.46
N ALA A 634 -2.06 -1.61 33.50
CA ALA A 634 -0.83 -0.89 33.73
C ALA A 634 -1.13 0.53 34.24
N ILE A 635 -0.36 0.93 35.24
CA ILE A 635 -0.41 2.23 35.88
C ILE A 635 0.97 2.85 35.75
N GLY A 636 1.06 4.06 35.21
CA GLY A 636 2.34 4.74 35.08
C GLY A 636 2.29 6.21 35.47
N LYS A 637 3.46 6.72 35.82
CA LYS A 637 3.72 8.12 36.12
C LYS A 637 5.03 8.56 35.46
N SER A 638 4.98 9.68 34.76
CA SER A 638 6.16 10.30 34.16
C SER A 638 7.04 10.96 35.22
N VAL A 639 8.35 10.84 35.05
CA VAL A 639 9.38 11.38 35.96
C VAL A 639 10.16 12.46 35.23
N TYR A 640 10.32 13.61 35.90
CA TYR A 640 10.96 14.80 35.35
C TYR A 640 12.19 15.23 36.17
N THR A 641 13.03 16.04 35.54
CA THR A 641 14.07 16.80 36.24
C THR A 641 13.47 17.82 37.19
N GLY A 642 14.23 18.30 38.18
CA GLY A 642 13.73 19.22 39.22
C GLY A 642 13.28 20.59 38.71
N ASP A 643 13.63 20.95 37.47
CA ASP A 643 13.14 22.13 36.75
C ASP A 643 11.91 21.84 35.86
N GLU A 644 11.39 20.60 35.91
CA GLU A 644 10.22 20.06 35.20
C GLU A 644 10.24 20.20 33.66
N ASN A 645 11.38 20.57 33.08
CA ASN A 645 11.50 20.80 31.64
C ASN A 645 11.98 19.57 30.85
N THR A 646 12.53 18.56 31.51
CA THR A 646 13.08 17.36 30.86
C THR A 646 12.48 16.09 31.43
N MET A 647 11.93 15.24 30.55
CA MET A 647 11.45 13.91 30.92
C MET A 647 12.62 12.93 31.03
N LEU A 648 12.74 12.28 32.19
CA LEU A 648 13.75 11.25 32.44
C LEU A 648 13.25 9.86 32.06
N GLY A 649 11.97 9.59 32.30
CA GLY A 649 11.35 8.30 32.04
C GLY A 649 9.95 8.17 32.63
N VAL A 650 9.44 6.95 32.66
CA VAL A 650 8.15 6.56 33.21
C VAL A 650 8.40 5.46 34.24
N VAL A 651 7.86 5.64 35.44
CA VAL A 651 7.81 4.59 36.46
C VAL A 651 6.38 4.09 36.56
N GLY A 652 6.21 2.79 36.73
CA GLY A 652 4.87 2.23 36.78
C GLY A 652 4.81 0.86 37.41
N MET A 653 3.57 0.39 37.54
CA MET A 653 3.25 -0.92 38.05
C MET A 653 2.06 -1.50 37.31
N SER A 654 1.90 -2.80 37.41
CA SER A 654 0.83 -3.57 36.83
C SER A 654 0.01 -4.20 37.94
N VAL A 655 -1.31 -4.06 37.87
CA VAL A 655 -2.24 -4.57 38.88
C VAL A 655 -3.29 -5.46 38.25
N ARG A 656 -3.80 -6.41 39.04
CA ARG A 656 -4.91 -7.27 38.63
C ARG A 656 -6.23 -6.49 38.62
N VAL A 657 -7.14 -6.84 37.72
CA VAL A 657 -8.48 -6.21 37.62
C VAL A 657 -9.24 -6.25 38.96
N ASP A 658 -9.10 -7.31 39.74
CA ASP A 658 -9.76 -7.42 41.07
C ASP A 658 -9.36 -6.29 42.02
N PHE A 659 -8.12 -5.83 41.95
CA PHE A 659 -7.63 -4.70 42.73
C PHE A 659 -8.36 -3.41 42.32
N MET A 660 -8.51 -3.17 41.02
CA MET A 660 -9.23 -2.01 40.48
C MET A 660 -10.74 -2.07 40.74
N ASN A 661 -11.33 -3.26 40.74
CA ASN A 661 -12.73 -3.45 41.13
C ASN A 661 -12.97 -3.03 42.59
N ARG A 662 -12.03 -3.33 43.49
CA ARG A 662 -12.11 -2.85 44.88
C ARG A 662 -12.03 -1.33 44.97
N ILE A 663 -11.10 -0.70 44.26
CA ILE A 663 -10.99 0.77 44.21
C ILE A 663 -12.28 1.39 43.68
N MET A 664 -12.86 0.82 42.62
CA MET A 664 -14.14 1.29 42.08
C MET A 664 -15.28 1.19 43.11
N HIS A 665 -15.34 0.09 43.89
CA HIS A 665 -16.32 -0.06 44.95
C HIS A 665 -16.13 0.98 46.07
N GLU A 666 -14.89 1.24 46.49
CA GLU A 666 -14.58 2.25 47.52
C GLU A 666 -14.90 3.66 47.03
N ALA A 667 -14.55 4.00 45.79
CA ALA A 667 -14.88 5.28 45.16
C ALA A 667 -16.40 5.51 45.10
N ALA A 668 -17.16 4.45 44.79
CA ALA A 668 -18.62 4.53 44.74
C ALA A 668 -19.28 4.78 46.11
N GLN A 669 -18.63 4.44 47.23
CA GLN A 669 -19.18 4.71 48.57
C GLN A 669 -19.15 6.19 48.95
N ASN A 670 -18.32 6.99 48.27
CA ASN A 670 -18.28 8.44 48.46
C ASN A 670 -19.40 9.19 47.74
N ILE A 671 -20.13 8.50 46.86
CA ILE A 671 -21.28 9.02 46.13
C ILE A 671 -22.56 8.57 46.87
N THR A 672 -23.51 9.48 47.07
CA THR A 672 -24.77 9.18 47.77
C THR A 672 -25.65 8.25 46.93
N ASP A 673 -26.23 7.22 47.56
CA ASP A 673 -27.15 6.24 46.95
C ASP A 673 -26.55 5.36 45.82
N SER A 674 -25.23 5.17 45.79
CA SER A 674 -24.55 4.20 44.91
C SER A 674 -24.10 2.93 45.63
N ASP A 675 -24.44 1.79 45.06
CA ASP A 675 -23.98 0.45 45.43
C ASP A 675 -23.40 -0.23 44.20
N CYS A 676 -22.07 -0.31 44.16
CA CYS A 676 -21.36 -0.98 43.08
C CYS A 676 -21.06 -2.46 43.37
N SER A 677 -21.60 -3.07 44.42
CA SER A 677 -21.32 -4.48 44.74
C SER A 677 -21.66 -5.45 43.59
N LYS A 678 -21.04 -6.64 43.56
CA LYS A 678 -21.24 -7.64 42.49
C LYS A 678 -22.71 -8.05 42.28
N ASN A 679 -23.55 -7.95 43.31
CA ASN A 679 -24.96 -8.33 43.28
C ASN A 679 -25.92 -7.13 43.20
N SER A 680 -25.41 -5.91 43.02
CA SER A 680 -26.26 -4.72 43.00
C SER A 680 -27.10 -4.66 41.73
N SER A 681 -28.25 -3.97 41.83
CA SER A 681 -29.04 -3.64 40.63
C SER A 681 -28.32 -2.64 39.74
N GLN A 682 -27.46 -1.79 40.31
CA GLN A 682 -26.70 -0.80 39.57
C GLN A 682 -25.58 -1.45 38.74
N LYS A 683 -25.24 -0.81 37.62
CA LYS A 683 -24.06 -1.18 36.82
C LYS A 683 -23.00 -0.11 37.04
N CYS A 684 -21.80 -0.53 37.40
CA CYS A 684 -20.68 0.36 37.64
C CYS A 684 -19.53 0.01 36.70
N TYR A 685 -19.00 1.04 36.07
CA TYR A 685 -17.86 0.97 35.17
C TYR A 685 -16.85 2.03 35.55
N LEU A 686 -15.58 1.67 35.45
CA LEU A 686 -14.47 2.60 35.47
C LEU A 686 -13.93 2.64 34.04
N ILE A 687 -13.90 3.83 33.42
CA ILE A 687 -13.48 4.00 32.04
C ILE A 687 -12.25 4.91 31.93
N ASP A 688 -11.41 4.68 30.92
CA ASP A 688 -10.33 5.59 30.55
C ASP A 688 -10.85 6.81 29.75
N GLU A 689 -9.97 7.74 29.37
CA GLU A 689 -10.37 8.94 28.62
C GLU A 689 -10.93 8.64 27.23
N ASN A 690 -10.72 7.43 26.73
CA ASN A 690 -11.19 6.95 25.43
C ASN A 690 -12.47 6.10 25.52
N GLY A 691 -13.00 5.87 26.73
CA GLY A 691 -14.23 5.11 26.95
C GLY A 691 -14.04 3.59 26.98
N TYR A 692 -12.82 3.09 27.17
CA TYR A 692 -12.56 1.66 27.39
C TYR A 692 -12.76 1.29 28.85
N ILE A 693 -13.34 0.10 29.08
CA ILE A 693 -13.63 -0.40 30.42
C ILE A 693 -12.33 -0.88 31.08
N VAL A 694 -11.95 -0.24 32.18
CA VAL A 694 -10.82 -0.58 33.05
C VAL A 694 -11.25 -1.49 34.19
N ALA A 695 -12.41 -1.23 34.80
CA ALA A 695 -12.97 -2.05 35.88
C ALA A 695 -14.50 -2.09 35.80
N THR A 696 -15.13 -3.12 36.35
CA THR A 696 -16.60 -3.25 36.34
C THR A 696 -17.11 -4.19 37.44
N ASN A 697 -18.34 -3.94 37.91
CA ASN A 697 -19.03 -4.85 38.84
C ASN A 697 -19.75 -6.01 38.13
N ARG A 698 -19.71 -6.02 36.79
CA ARG A 698 -20.25 -7.07 35.90
C ARG A 698 -19.14 -8.08 35.54
N PRO A 699 -19.41 -9.11 34.70
CA PRO A 699 -18.37 -10.08 34.35
C PRO A 699 -17.08 -9.40 33.85
N VAL A 700 -15.93 -9.85 34.37
CA VAL A 700 -14.62 -9.23 34.14
C VAL A 700 -14.18 -9.32 32.67
N ASN A 701 -14.75 -10.23 31.88
CA ASN A 701 -14.48 -10.38 30.45
C ASN A 701 -14.80 -9.12 29.61
N ARG A 702 -15.57 -8.16 30.16
CA ARG A 702 -15.88 -6.87 29.54
C ARG A 702 -14.71 -5.88 29.58
N VAL A 703 -13.74 -6.08 30.48
CA VAL A 703 -12.54 -5.24 30.59
C VAL A 703 -11.76 -5.29 29.28
N GLY A 704 -11.30 -4.12 28.82
CA GLY A 704 -10.61 -3.93 27.54
C GLY A 704 -11.52 -3.67 26.34
N TYR A 705 -12.85 -3.85 26.47
CA TYR A 705 -13.80 -3.45 25.42
C TYR A 705 -14.25 -2.00 25.60
N PHE A 706 -14.60 -1.36 24.48
CA PHE A 706 -15.24 -0.06 24.46
C PHE A 706 -16.64 -0.11 25.10
N LEU A 707 -16.97 0.84 25.98
CA LEU A 707 -18.21 0.85 26.75
C LEU A 707 -19.47 0.80 25.86
N GLY A 708 -19.42 1.38 24.66
CA GLY A 708 -20.55 1.38 23.71
C GLY A 708 -21.00 0.00 23.23
N TRP A 709 -20.16 -1.04 23.34
CA TRP A 709 -20.55 -2.43 23.07
C TRP A 709 -21.54 -2.99 24.09
N TYR A 710 -21.64 -2.40 25.27
CA TYR A 710 -22.55 -2.84 26.33
C TYR A 710 -23.60 -1.78 26.66
N GLU A 711 -23.23 -0.49 26.61
CA GLU A 711 -24.09 0.63 26.98
C GLU A 711 -24.15 1.68 25.85
N GLY A 712 -24.55 1.28 24.64
CA GLY A 712 -24.52 2.13 23.45
C GLY A 712 -25.39 3.39 23.53
N GLN A 713 -26.56 3.33 24.17
CA GLN A 713 -27.46 4.48 24.34
C GLN A 713 -26.88 5.52 25.30
N LEU A 714 -26.08 5.09 26.27
CA LEU A 714 -25.37 5.99 27.17
C LEU A 714 -24.33 6.80 26.39
N ILE A 715 -23.53 6.14 25.54
CA ILE A 715 -22.55 6.82 24.69
C ILE A 715 -23.22 7.84 23.76
N GLU A 716 -24.38 7.49 23.19
CA GLU A 716 -25.15 8.41 22.34
C GLU A 716 -25.66 9.65 23.11
N ASP A 717 -26.11 9.49 24.36
CA ASP A 717 -26.51 10.62 25.21
C ASP A 717 -25.30 11.46 25.64
N MET A 718 -24.18 10.82 26.00
CA MET A 718 -22.92 11.50 26.34
C MET A 718 -22.38 12.33 25.16
N GLU A 719 -22.49 11.83 23.94
CA GLU A 719 -22.16 12.57 22.71
C GLU A 719 -23.09 13.78 22.52
N LYS A 720 -24.40 13.58 22.63
CA LYS A 720 -25.40 14.67 22.52
C LYS A 720 -25.21 15.78 23.56
N ARG A 721 -24.73 15.43 24.75
CA ARG A 721 -24.44 16.36 25.85
C ARG A 721 -23.02 16.94 25.80
N GLU A 722 -22.24 16.63 24.77
CA GLU A 722 -20.83 17.02 24.61
C GLU A 722 -19.91 16.59 25.78
N ILE A 723 -20.27 15.52 26.48
CA ILE A 723 -19.42 14.86 27.50
C ILE A 723 -18.30 14.10 26.78
N LEU A 724 -18.65 13.39 25.70
CA LEU A 724 -17.73 12.72 24.79
C LEU A 724 -17.65 13.48 23.46
N GLU A 725 -16.43 13.73 23.01
CA GLU A 725 -16.09 14.18 21.66
C GLU A 725 -15.83 12.95 20.77
N VAL A 726 -16.52 12.87 19.63
CA VAL A 726 -16.29 11.83 18.62
C VAL A 726 -15.37 12.35 17.54
N ARG A 727 -14.33 11.59 17.21
CA ARG A 727 -13.39 11.88 16.14
C ARG A 727 -13.39 10.74 15.13
N GLU A 728 -13.49 11.10 13.86
CA GLU A 728 -13.43 10.14 12.76
C GLU A 728 -12.03 10.13 12.15
N TYR A 729 -11.45 8.95 12.06
CA TYR A 729 -10.17 8.70 11.40
C TYR A 729 -10.38 7.79 10.20
N ASN A 730 -9.85 8.18 9.04
CA ASN A 730 -9.93 7.36 7.83
C ASN A 730 -8.60 6.63 7.61
N ASP A 731 -8.59 5.31 7.85
CA ASP A 731 -7.47 4.46 7.47
C ASP A 731 -7.61 4.06 5.99
N THR A 732 -6.86 4.73 5.12
CA THR A 732 -6.83 4.48 3.67
C THR A 732 -6.01 3.24 3.28
N GLN A 733 -5.22 2.70 4.20
CA GLN A 733 -4.34 1.54 3.98
C GLN A 733 -4.92 0.25 4.58
N ALA A 734 -6.19 0.26 5.00
CA ALA A 734 -6.83 -0.91 5.59
C ALA A 734 -7.05 -2.04 4.57
N GLU A 735 -7.07 -3.28 5.05
CA GLU A 735 -7.43 -4.44 4.23
C GLU A 735 -8.92 -4.80 4.42
N CYS A 736 -9.62 -5.01 3.30
CA CYS A 736 -11.00 -5.49 3.27
C CYS A 736 -11.09 -6.80 2.48
N PRO A 737 -12.00 -7.71 2.87
CA PRO A 737 -12.33 -8.84 2.01
C PRO A 737 -12.91 -8.33 0.69
N GLN A 738 -12.44 -8.89 -0.43
CA GLN A 738 -12.99 -8.57 -1.75
C GLN A 738 -14.49 -8.92 -1.77
N GLN A 739 -15.34 -7.93 -1.97
CA GLN A 739 -16.76 -8.18 -2.23
C GLN A 739 -16.86 -8.94 -3.55
N SER A 740 -17.47 -10.12 -3.52
CA SER A 740 -17.94 -10.74 -4.76
C SER A 740 -19.00 -9.81 -5.33
N ASP A 741 -18.73 -9.24 -6.50
CA ASP A 741 -19.79 -8.69 -7.34
C ASP A 741 -20.74 -9.86 -7.62
N THR A 742 -21.74 -10.03 -6.77
CA THR A 742 -22.93 -10.78 -7.10
C THR A 742 -23.61 -9.97 -8.19
N SER A 743 -23.14 -10.14 -9.43
CA SER A 743 -23.96 -9.87 -10.59
C SER A 743 -25.24 -10.66 -10.33
N SER A 744 -26.29 -9.95 -9.91
CA SER A 744 -27.61 -10.49 -9.64
C SER A 744 -27.96 -11.38 -10.82
N SER A 745 -27.90 -12.69 -10.60
CA SER A 745 -28.20 -13.70 -11.59
C SER A 745 -29.66 -13.51 -11.95
N SER A 746 -29.88 -12.78 -13.04
CA SER A 746 -31.21 -12.65 -13.63
C SER A 746 -31.75 -14.08 -13.88
N PRO A 747 -33.04 -14.36 -13.56
CA PRO A 747 -33.63 -15.70 -13.67
C PRO A 747 -33.53 -16.34 -15.07
N ALA A 748 -33.18 -15.55 -16.08
CA ALA A 748 -32.99 -15.99 -17.47
C ALA A 748 -31.80 -16.96 -17.66
N ASN A 749 -30.81 -17.01 -16.75
CA ASN A 749 -29.68 -17.93 -16.88
C ASN A 749 -29.98 -19.36 -16.40
N ILE A 750 -30.95 -19.57 -15.51
CA ILE A 750 -31.27 -20.90 -14.96
C ILE A 750 -31.79 -21.84 -16.06
N LEU A 751 -32.60 -21.33 -17.00
CA LEU A 751 -33.11 -22.13 -18.12
C LEU A 751 -32.02 -22.50 -19.13
N LYS A 752 -31.06 -21.61 -19.40
CA LYS A 752 -29.92 -21.91 -20.27
C LYS A 752 -28.98 -22.91 -19.64
N THR A 753 -28.69 -22.77 -18.34
CA THR A 753 -27.87 -23.73 -17.60
C THR A 753 -28.55 -25.10 -17.57
N PHE A 754 -29.85 -25.19 -17.33
CA PHE A 754 -30.59 -26.45 -17.34
C PHE A 754 -30.49 -27.18 -18.69
N TYR A 755 -30.70 -26.46 -19.80
CA TYR A 755 -30.63 -27.06 -21.14
C TYR A 755 -29.21 -27.55 -21.48
N TYR A 756 -28.19 -26.77 -21.14
CA TYR A 756 -26.79 -27.14 -21.36
C TYR A 756 -26.36 -28.31 -20.46
N THR A 757 -26.81 -28.36 -19.21
CA THR A 757 -26.50 -29.46 -18.29
C THR A 757 -27.19 -30.76 -18.70
N VAL A 758 -28.42 -30.71 -19.20
CA VAL A 758 -29.12 -31.90 -19.69
C VAL A 758 -28.48 -32.41 -20.98
N PHE A 759 -28.14 -31.51 -21.91
CA PHE A 759 -27.45 -31.88 -23.15
C PHE A 759 -26.05 -32.47 -22.87
N GLN A 760 -25.30 -31.91 -21.91
CA GLN A 760 -24.04 -32.47 -21.44
C GLN A 760 -24.19 -33.80 -20.70
N LEU A 761 -25.25 -33.98 -19.91
CA LEU A 761 -25.51 -35.27 -19.26
C LEU A 761 -25.77 -36.36 -20.29
N VAL A 762 -26.59 -36.07 -21.32
CA VAL A 762 -26.89 -37.02 -22.40
C VAL A 762 -25.65 -37.30 -23.24
N TYR A 763 -24.89 -36.27 -23.60
CA TYR A 763 -23.63 -36.41 -24.34
C TYR A 763 -22.59 -37.21 -23.55
N ASN A 764 -22.43 -36.94 -22.24
CA ASN A 764 -21.49 -37.66 -21.39
C ASN A 764 -21.93 -39.10 -21.13
N VAL A 765 -23.23 -39.40 -21.00
CA VAL A 765 -23.72 -40.79 -20.87
C VAL A 765 -23.48 -41.58 -22.17
N LEU A 766 -23.71 -40.96 -23.33
CA LEU A 766 -23.41 -41.58 -24.64
C LEU A 766 -21.90 -41.74 -24.87
N ALA A 767 -21.10 -40.75 -24.51
CA ALA A 767 -19.65 -40.82 -24.62
C ALA A 767 -19.04 -41.80 -23.61
N HIS A 768 -19.58 -41.91 -22.39
CA HIS A 768 -19.10 -42.83 -21.36
C HIS A 768 -19.50 -44.26 -21.63
N THR A 769 -20.66 -44.54 -22.23
CA THR A 769 -21.01 -45.91 -22.66
C THR A 769 -20.09 -46.42 -23.78
N LEU A 770 -19.65 -45.53 -24.67
CA LEU A 770 -18.62 -45.81 -25.69
C LEU A 770 -17.20 -45.84 -25.10
N ALA A 771 -16.91 -45.05 -24.08
CA ALA A 771 -15.62 -45.05 -23.40
C ALA A 771 -15.44 -46.27 -22.50
N ILE A 772 -16.49 -46.77 -21.82
CA ILE A 772 -16.46 -47.95 -20.94
C ILE A 772 -16.20 -49.23 -21.74
N THR A 773 -16.71 -49.34 -22.97
CA THR A 773 -16.38 -50.46 -23.87
C THR A 773 -14.92 -50.41 -24.34
N TRP A 774 -14.32 -49.21 -24.39
CA TRP A 774 -12.91 -48.99 -24.67
C TRP A 774 -12.01 -49.11 -23.41
N TRP A 775 -12.55 -48.83 -22.22
CA TRP A 775 -11.90 -48.92 -20.91
C TRP A 775 -11.81 -50.35 -20.38
N MET A 776 -12.77 -51.21 -20.71
CA MET A 776 -12.67 -52.66 -20.51
C MET A 776 -11.53 -53.29 -21.33
N LEU A 777 -11.06 -52.62 -22.38
CA LEU A 777 -9.95 -53.07 -23.24
C LEU A 777 -8.58 -52.51 -22.81
N THR A 778 -8.53 -51.51 -21.91
CA THR A 778 -7.28 -50.78 -21.59
C THR A 778 -6.96 -50.66 -20.10
N SER A 779 -7.78 -51.19 -19.19
CA SER A 779 -7.54 -51.13 -17.74
C SER A 779 -6.59 -52.21 -17.20
N LEU A 780 -5.42 -52.35 -17.85
CA LEU A 780 -4.23 -52.91 -17.24
C LEU A 780 -3.08 -51.92 -17.42
N LEU A 781 -3.20 -50.72 -16.81
CA LEU A 781 -2.11 -49.86 -16.32
C LEU A 781 -2.63 -48.46 -15.89
N THR A 782 -2.23 -48.06 -14.67
CA THR A 782 -2.09 -46.69 -14.11
C THR A 782 -3.27 -45.97 -13.41
N VAL A 783 -3.19 -46.03 -12.08
CA VAL A 783 -3.07 -44.95 -11.05
C VAL A 783 -4.01 -43.73 -11.11
N SER A 784 -4.69 -43.55 -9.98
CA SER A 784 -5.56 -42.42 -9.61
C SER A 784 -4.81 -41.09 -9.45
N MET A 785 -5.39 -40.02 -10.02
CA MET A 785 -5.06 -38.64 -9.67
C MET A 785 -6.20 -38.03 -8.84
N ASN A 786 -5.90 -37.64 -7.60
CA ASN A 786 -6.79 -36.83 -6.77
C ASN A 786 -6.78 -35.39 -7.28
N ALA A 787 -7.96 -34.83 -7.52
CA ALA A 787 -8.13 -33.40 -7.75
C ALA A 787 -7.91 -32.65 -6.43
N ILE A 788 -6.86 -31.82 -6.39
CA ILE A 788 -6.66 -30.83 -5.34
C ILE A 788 -7.64 -29.69 -5.66
N GLY A 789 -8.73 -29.61 -4.90
CA GLY A 789 -9.56 -28.40 -4.85
C GLY A 789 -8.74 -27.30 -4.19
N VAL A 790 -8.21 -26.38 -5.00
CA VAL A 790 -7.68 -25.11 -4.48
C VAL A 790 -8.90 -24.30 -4.05
N SER A 791 -9.16 -24.24 -2.74
CA SER A 791 -10.00 -23.19 -2.21
C SER A 791 -9.36 -21.86 -2.60
N ALA A 792 -10.05 -21.08 -3.41
CA ALA A 792 -9.68 -19.69 -3.63
C ALA A 792 -9.84 -18.99 -2.28
N ALA A 793 -8.74 -18.88 -1.52
CA ALA A 793 -8.67 -18.00 -0.36
C ALA A 793 -9.19 -16.62 -0.81
N SER A 794 -10.15 -16.07 -0.07
CA SER A 794 -10.67 -14.72 -0.35
C SER A 794 -9.48 -13.77 -0.37
N ARG A 795 -9.22 -13.15 -1.52
CA ARG A 795 -8.16 -12.15 -1.61
C ARG A 795 -8.61 -10.92 -0.86
N ASN A 796 -7.84 -10.49 0.14
CA ASN A 796 -8.01 -9.17 0.72
C ASN A 796 -7.56 -8.12 -0.31
N VAL A 797 -8.24 -6.98 -0.32
CA VAL A 797 -7.91 -5.81 -1.14
C VAL A 797 -7.76 -4.59 -0.25
N SER A 798 -6.89 -3.65 -0.63
CA SER A 798 -6.79 -2.36 0.03
C SER A 798 -8.13 -1.63 -0.05
N CYS A 799 -8.57 -1.04 1.05
CA CYS A 799 -9.81 -0.29 1.17
C CYS A 799 -9.64 0.84 2.20
N THR A 800 -10.60 1.77 2.23
CA THR A 800 -10.69 2.76 3.30
C THR A 800 -11.64 2.28 4.39
N LYS A 801 -11.21 2.34 5.65
CA LYS A 801 -12.06 2.15 6.83
C LYS A 801 -12.10 3.42 7.67
N THR A 802 -13.30 3.81 8.09
CA THR A 802 -13.49 4.88 9.06
C THR A 802 -13.52 4.26 10.46
N ILE A 803 -12.72 4.84 11.36
CA ILE A 803 -12.59 4.47 12.76
C ILE A 803 -13.12 5.65 13.57
N GLU A 804 -14.08 5.40 14.46
CA GLU A 804 -14.61 6.39 15.39
C GLU A 804 -13.88 6.24 16.73
N ILE A 805 -13.24 7.32 17.17
CA ILE A 805 -12.52 7.38 18.45
C ILE A 805 -13.25 8.38 19.35
N TYR A 806 -13.47 7.98 20.59
CA TYR A 806 -14.19 8.76 21.59
C TYR A 806 -13.19 9.37 22.57
N LEU A 807 -13.41 10.61 22.99
CA LEU A 807 -12.54 11.35 23.91
C LEU A 807 -13.39 12.13 24.92
N LEU A 808 -13.09 12.06 26.21
CA LEU A 808 -13.73 12.92 27.21
C LEU A 808 -13.33 14.39 26.99
N LYS A 809 -14.31 15.27 26.78
CA LYS A 809 -14.08 16.70 26.43
C LYS A 809 -13.59 17.53 27.62
N ASN A 810 -14.14 17.27 28.80
CA ASN A 810 -13.72 17.88 30.07
C ASN A 810 -13.29 16.76 31.02
N ARG A 811 -12.27 16.97 31.85
CA ARG A 811 -11.79 15.96 32.81
C ARG A 811 -12.22 16.26 34.26
N SER A 812 -12.96 17.34 34.49
CA SER A 812 -13.69 17.60 35.74
C SER A 812 -15.18 17.46 35.49
N ILE A 813 -15.60 16.22 35.22
CA ILE A 813 -17.01 15.90 34.99
C ILE A 813 -17.61 15.45 36.31
N ASP A 814 -18.68 16.12 36.70
CA ASP A 814 -19.61 15.65 37.72
C ASP A 814 -21.00 15.97 37.20
N THR A 815 -21.58 15.01 36.48
CA THR A 815 -22.88 15.20 35.84
C THR A 815 -23.77 13.99 36.03
N GLU A 816 -25.02 14.28 36.36
CA GLU A 816 -26.11 13.33 36.29
C GLU A 816 -26.86 13.46 34.96
N GLY A 817 -27.18 12.33 34.36
CA GLY A 817 -27.90 12.26 33.10
C GLY A 817 -28.97 11.18 33.11
N ALA A 818 -29.78 11.17 32.06
CA ALA A 818 -30.73 10.11 31.81
C ALA A 818 -30.87 9.87 30.31
N PHE A 819 -30.90 8.60 29.91
CA PHE A 819 -31.07 8.17 28.52
C PHE A 819 -32.24 7.18 28.42
N ASN A 820 -32.88 7.15 27.24
CA ASN A 820 -34.02 6.28 26.98
C ASN A 820 -33.55 4.99 26.30
N CYS A 821 -33.85 3.83 26.88
CA CYS A 821 -33.58 2.51 26.30
C CYS A 821 -34.65 2.12 25.27
N SER A 822 -35.92 2.37 25.60
CA SER A 822 -37.10 2.09 24.77
C SER A 822 -38.08 3.27 24.88
N SER A 823 -39.21 3.26 24.14
CA SER A 823 -40.24 4.29 24.28
C SER A 823 -40.80 4.40 25.71
N ASN A 824 -40.65 3.36 26.52
CA ASN A 824 -41.26 3.23 27.83
C ASN A 824 -40.26 3.11 28.99
N CYS A 825 -38.94 3.05 28.72
CA CYS A 825 -37.93 2.92 29.78
C CYS A 825 -36.78 3.92 29.66
N SER A 826 -36.53 4.65 30.74
CA SER A 826 -35.41 5.58 30.90
C SER A 826 -34.51 5.14 32.06
N GLN A 827 -33.21 5.21 31.85
CA GLN A 827 -32.19 4.91 32.86
C GLN A 827 -31.46 6.20 33.24
N LYS A 828 -31.22 6.37 34.54
CA LYS A 828 -30.40 7.46 35.06
C LYS A 828 -28.96 6.99 35.21
N TYR A 829 -28.01 7.88 34.95
CA TYR A 829 -26.60 7.62 35.16
C TYR A 829 -25.92 8.80 35.84
N ILE A 830 -24.82 8.50 36.50
CA ILE A 830 -23.89 9.46 37.10
C ILE A 830 -22.53 9.20 36.47
N ILE A 831 -21.87 10.25 35.99
CA ILE A 831 -20.48 10.21 35.54
C ILE A 831 -19.66 11.19 36.38
N GLN A 832 -18.61 10.67 37.00
CA GLN A 832 -17.69 11.44 37.83
C GLN A 832 -16.24 11.15 37.47
N SER A 833 -15.44 12.18 37.20
CA SER A 833 -14.01 12.05 36.97
C SER A 833 -13.25 11.79 38.27
N ILE A 834 -12.24 10.91 38.24
CA ILE A 834 -11.39 10.65 39.40
C ILE A 834 -10.23 11.66 39.40
N PRO A 835 -10.07 12.47 40.47
CA PRO A 835 -9.00 13.47 40.56
C PRO A 835 -7.61 12.87 40.34
N ASP A 836 -6.72 13.64 39.71
CA ASP A 836 -5.32 13.28 39.44
C ASP A 836 -5.11 11.97 38.63
N THR A 837 -6.14 11.53 37.91
CA THR A 837 -6.07 10.36 37.01
C THR A 837 -6.76 10.63 35.67
N ASN A 838 -6.55 9.75 34.69
CA ASN A 838 -7.28 9.75 33.42
C ASN A 838 -8.64 9.02 33.48
N LEU A 839 -9.09 8.58 34.66
CA LEU A 839 -10.26 7.71 34.80
C LEU A 839 -11.55 8.49 35.08
N ALA A 840 -12.67 7.96 34.61
CA ALA A 840 -14.00 8.38 34.99
C ALA A 840 -14.84 7.18 35.47
N GLN A 841 -15.58 7.38 36.55
CA GLN A 841 -16.53 6.42 37.07
C GLN A 841 -17.92 6.69 36.48
N VAL A 842 -18.57 5.63 36.01
CA VAL A 842 -19.91 5.65 35.44
C VAL A 842 -20.80 4.69 36.23
N ILE A 843 -21.88 5.21 36.80
CA ILE A 843 -22.86 4.44 37.57
C ILE A 843 -24.21 4.54 36.88
N ILE A 844 -24.81 3.40 36.55
CA ILE A 844 -26.10 3.32 35.85
C ILE A 844 -27.13 2.65 36.76
N ASN A 845 -28.24 3.34 36.98
CA ASN A 845 -29.40 2.80 37.71
C ASN A 845 -30.23 1.92 36.79
N ASN A 846 -30.08 0.59 36.92
CA ASN A 846 -30.77 -0.37 36.08
C ASN A 846 -32.23 -0.59 36.54
N ASN A 847 -33.14 0.19 35.97
CA ASN A 847 -34.57 0.10 36.26
C ASN A 847 -35.38 -0.60 35.16
N CYS A 848 -34.76 -0.96 34.03
CA CYS A 848 -35.43 -1.60 32.88
C CYS A 848 -35.32 -3.13 32.97
N ARG A 849 -36.41 -3.87 32.70
CA ARG A 849 -36.43 -5.35 32.74
C ARG A 849 -37.21 -5.92 31.56
N GLY A 850 -36.74 -7.04 30.99
CA GLY A 850 -37.48 -7.82 29.99
C GLY A 850 -37.42 -7.19 28.58
N ALA A 851 -38.58 -6.99 27.95
CA ALA A 851 -38.68 -6.47 26.57
C ALA A 851 -38.25 -4.99 26.41
N ASP A 852 -37.98 -4.29 27.52
CA ASP A 852 -37.51 -2.91 27.58
C ASP A 852 -35.98 -2.79 27.83
N GLU A 853 -35.23 -3.90 27.69
CA GLU A 853 -33.78 -3.91 27.86
C GLU A 853 -33.09 -3.13 26.71
N CYS A 854 -32.09 -2.32 27.08
CA CYS A 854 -31.35 -1.48 26.14
C CYS A 854 -30.69 -2.33 25.02
N PRO A 855 -30.80 -1.93 23.74
CA PRO A 855 -30.12 -2.62 22.65
C PRO A 855 -28.60 -2.63 22.84
N LEU A 856 -28.01 -3.82 22.86
CA LEU A 856 -26.57 -4.06 23.08
C LEU A 856 -25.64 -3.49 21.98
N PHE A 857 -26.16 -2.94 20.87
CA PHE A 857 -25.34 -2.59 19.69
C PHE A 857 -25.73 -1.29 18.99
N SER A 858 -26.05 -0.23 19.74
CA SER A 858 -26.41 1.06 19.12
C SER A 858 -25.20 1.81 18.55
N LYS A 859 -24.07 1.79 19.27
CA LYS A 859 -22.86 2.57 18.97
C LYS A 859 -21.60 1.77 19.30
N ASN A 860 -20.88 1.31 18.28
CA ASN A 860 -19.58 0.66 18.43
C ASN A 860 -18.49 1.45 17.71
N ASN A 861 -17.24 1.24 18.14
CA ASN A 861 -16.03 1.83 17.58
C ASN A 861 -15.35 0.90 16.55
N GLU A 862 -16.10 -0.07 16.01
CA GLU A 862 -15.56 -1.05 15.07
C GLU A 862 -15.24 -0.36 13.73
N PRO A 863 -14.06 -0.59 13.12
CA PRO A 863 -13.71 0.03 11.85
C PRO A 863 -14.70 -0.35 10.75
N LYS A 864 -15.43 0.64 10.23
CA LYS A 864 -16.44 0.44 9.18
C LYS A 864 -15.83 0.72 7.83
N ARG A 865 -16.07 -0.14 6.83
CA ARG A 865 -15.67 0.14 5.45
C ARG A 865 -16.42 1.37 4.96
N THR A 866 -15.68 2.39 4.55
CA THR A 866 -16.23 3.60 3.97
C THR A 866 -16.71 3.30 2.54
N ARG A 867 -17.75 4.01 2.09
CA ARG A 867 -18.13 3.97 0.68
C ARG A 867 -17.00 4.57 -0.16
N ASP A 868 -16.56 3.84 -1.17
CA ASP A 868 -15.56 4.32 -2.13
C ASP A 868 -16.15 5.52 -2.91
N LEU A 869 -15.50 6.69 -2.82
CA LEU A 869 -15.93 7.92 -3.50
C LEU A 869 -15.81 7.76 -5.02
N THR A 870 -16.83 8.10 -5.79
CA THR A 870 -16.71 8.04 -7.26
C THR A 870 -15.61 8.98 -7.78
N VAL A 871 -15.08 8.71 -8.98
CA VAL A 871 -14.05 9.57 -9.64
C VAL A 871 -14.43 11.05 -9.61
N CYS A 872 -15.73 11.35 -9.68
CA CYS A 872 -16.27 12.70 -9.76
C CYS A 872 -16.51 13.36 -8.40
N GLU A 873 -16.56 12.59 -7.32
CA GLU A 873 -16.67 13.08 -5.94
C GLU A 873 -15.28 13.37 -5.34
N GLN A 874 -14.20 12.92 -5.97
CA GLN A 874 -12.85 13.14 -5.47
C GLN A 874 -12.44 14.62 -5.59
N PRO A 875 -11.91 15.23 -4.52
CA PRO A 875 -11.42 16.59 -4.59
C PRO A 875 -10.17 16.67 -5.47
N LEU A 876 -10.10 17.71 -6.31
CA LEU A 876 -8.89 18.02 -7.06
C LEU A 876 -7.77 18.38 -6.09
N ARG A 877 -6.74 17.54 -6.00
CA ARG A 877 -5.59 17.78 -5.13
C ARG A 877 -4.60 18.72 -5.81
N TYR A 878 -4.08 19.67 -5.03
CA TYR A 878 -3.02 20.55 -5.51
C TYR A 878 -1.75 19.75 -5.76
N ARG A 879 -1.12 19.99 -6.91
CA ARG A 879 0.12 19.36 -7.35
C ARG A 879 0.96 20.36 -8.12
N ARG A 880 2.24 20.06 -8.29
CA ARG A 880 3.13 20.80 -9.18
C ARG A 880 3.55 19.93 -10.36
N ALA A 881 3.29 20.40 -11.57
CA ALA A 881 3.77 19.77 -12.78
C ALA A 881 5.31 19.73 -12.80
N LEU A 882 5.87 18.69 -13.41
CA LEU A 882 7.31 18.57 -13.61
C LEU A 882 7.82 19.75 -14.46
N SER A 883 9.00 20.28 -14.10
CA SER A 883 9.58 21.45 -14.76
C SER A 883 10.09 21.16 -16.18
N VAL A 884 10.41 19.90 -16.48
CA VAL A 884 10.98 19.47 -17.76
C VAL A 884 9.99 18.55 -18.46
N CYS A 885 9.77 18.79 -19.74
CA CYS A 885 8.89 18.01 -20.58
C CYS A 885 9.55 17.80 -21.94
N TYR A 886 9.72 16.54 -22.34
CA TYR A 886 10.26 16.17 -23.64
C TYR A 886 9.12 15.84 -24.60
N LYS A 887 8.97 16.63 -25.67
CA LYS A 887 7.91 16.49 -26.68
C LYS A 887 8.52 16.29 -28.07
N LEU A 888 7.79 15.59 -28.94
CA LEU A 888 8.15 15.42 -30.35
C LEU A 888 8.11 16.77 -31.08
N THR A 889 9.23 17.15 -31.71
CA THR A 889 9.35 18.37 -32.50
C THR A 889 9.01 18.12 -33.98
N GLY A 890 8.91 19.18 -34.78
CA GLY A 890 8.52 19.09 -36.19
C GLY A 890 9.44 18.23 -37.07
N GLU A 891 10.71 18.08 -36.71
CA GLU A 891 11.66 17.21 -37.43
C GLU A 891 11.47 15.73 -37.08
N ASP A 892 11.15 15.42 -35.82
CA ASP A 892 10.89 14.04 -35.33
C ASP A 892 9.64 13.41 -35.95
N LYS A 893 8.66 14.25 -36.31
CA LYS A 893 7.35 13.84 -36.84
C LYS A 893 7.36 13.39 -38.30
N ARG A 894 8.49 13.47 -39.02
CA ARG A 894 8.58 13.14 -40.45
C ARG A 894 8.70 11.65 -40.77
N ALA A 895 9.11 10.82 -39.81
CA ALA A 895 9.32 9.39 -40.05
C ALA A 895 8.19 8.56 -39.42
N CYS A 896 7.30 8.03 -40.25
CA CYS A 896 6.35 6.99 -39.84
C CYS A 896 6.98 5.63 -40.14
N PHE A 897 7.31 4.85 -39.10
CA PHE A 897 7.90 3.51 -39.26
C PHE A 897 6.81 2.44 -39.26
N ASP A 898 6.92 1.51 -40.21
CA ASP A 898 6.09 0.31 -40.23
C ASP A 898 6.72 -0.75 -39.32
N VAL A 899 6.03 -1.11 -38.23
CA VAL A 899 6.51 -2.10 -37.26
C VAL A 899 6.31 -3.55 -37.78
N ASN A 900 5.58 -3.74 -38.88
CA ASN A 900 5.18 -5.06 -39.39
C ASN A 900 5.77 -5.45 -40.75
N GLU A 901 6.60 -4.62 -41.41
CA GLU A 901 7.36 -5.06 -42.60
C GLU A 901 8.59 -5.92 -42.22
N ASN A 902 8.37 -7.06 -41.56
CA ASN A 902 9.24 -8.20 -41.81
C ASN A 902 8.90 -8.73 -43.21
N LYS A 903 9.59 -8.21 -44.22
CA LYS A 903 9.69 -8.87 -45.53
C LYS A 903 10.49 -10.17 -45.40
N GLU A 904 9.94 -11.15 -44.69
CA GLU A 904 10.24 -12.55 -44.95
C GLU A 904 9.67 -12.85 -46.33
N SER A 905 10.56 -12.79 -47.33
CA SER A 905 10.26 -13.08 -48.72
C SER A 905 9.39 -14.33 -48.85
N ASN A 906 8.14 -14.15 -49.30
CA ASN A 906 7.21 -15.21 -49.72
C ASN A 906 7.77 -16.18 -50.77
N ILE A 907 8.99 -15.95 -51.26
CA ILE A 907 9.74 -16.81 -52.17
C ILE A 907 9.84 -18.24 -51.63
N ILE A 908 10.01 -18.46 -50.33
CA ILE A 908 10.16 -19.82 -49.77
C ILE A 908 8.83 -20.60 -49.83
N ILE A 909 7.69 -19.95 -49.56
CA ILE A 909 6.37 -20.60 -49.63
C ILE A 909 6.02 -20.93 -51.09
N TYR A 910 6.28 -20.00 -52.02
CA TYR A 910 6.11 -20.28 -53.45
C TYR A 910 7.05 -21.40 -53.93
N LEU A 911 8.29 -21.47 -53.43
CA LEU A 911 9.23 -22.56 -53.75
C LEU A 911 8.73 -23.91 -53.22
N ILE A 912 8.22 -23.96 -51.99
CA ILE A 912 7.67 -25.20 -51.39
C ILE A 912 6.42 -25.66 -52.13
N VAL A 913 5.50 -24.74 -52.46
CA VAL A 913 4.30 -25.06 -53.25
C VAL A 913 4.69 -25.55 -54.64
N PHE A 914 5.67 -24.91 -55.29
CA PHE A 914 6.17 -25.35 -56.59
C PHE A 914 6.82 -26.73 -56.54
N ILE A 915 7.65 -27.00 -55.51
CA ILE A 915 8.28 -28.31 -55.30
C ILE A 915 7.22 -29.39 -55.02
N SER A 916 6.19 -29.10 -54.22
CA SER A 916 5.08 -30.03 -53.96
C SER A 916 4.26 -30.34 -55.21
N ILE A 917 4.00 -29.34 -56.06
CA ILE A 917 3.30 -29.55 -57.36
C ILE A 917 4.17 -30.39 -58.30
N CYS A 918 5.48 -30.13 -58.39
CA CYS A 918 6.40 -30.95 -59.16
C CYS A 918 6.45 -32.40 -58.64
N PHE A 919 6.47 -32.62 -57.32
CA PHE A 919 6.47 -33.95 -56.73
C PHE A 919 5.17 -34.71 -57.01
N ALA A 920 4.01 -34.02 -56.95
CA ALA A 920 2.72 -34.60 -57.29
C ALA A 920 2.63 -35.00 -58.77
N ILE A 921 3.18 -34.19 -59.68
CA ILE A 921 3.24 -34.51 -61.11
C ILE A 921 4.16 -35.71 -61.37
N ILE A 922 5.32 -35.79 -60.71
CA ILE A 922 6.24 -36.92 -60.84
C ILE A 922 5.60 -38.22 -60.32
N ILE A 923 4.89 -38.18 -59.20
CA ILE A 923 4.14 -39.33 -58.68
C ILE A 923 3.02 -39.74 -59.64
N ALA A 924 2.27 -38.79 -60.21
CA ALA A 924 1.22 -39.08 -61.19
C ALA A 924 1.77 -39.74 -62.47
N ILE A 925 2.92 -39.27 -62.98
CA ILE A 925 3.59 -39.86 -64.15
C ILE A 925 4.12 -41.27 -63.80
N SER A 926 4.68 -41.45 -62.61
CA SER A 926 5.18 -42.75 -62.13
C SER A 926 4.06 -43.77 -61.96
N PHE A 927 2.91 -43.35 -61.42
CA PHE A 927 1.71 -44.19 -61.31
C PHE A 927 1.13 -44.57 -62.67
N ASN A 928 1.13 -43.64 -63.64
CA ASN A 928 0.62 -43.89 -64.99
C ASN A 928 1.55 -44.82 -65.79
N MET A 929 2.87 -44.72 -65.60
CA MET A 929 3.85 -45.68 -66.14
C MET A 929 3.72 -47.07 -65.49
N TYR A 930 3.45 -47.14 -64.19
CA TYR A 930 3.25 -48.41 -63.48
C TYR A 930 1.96 -49.11 -63.95
N PHE A 931 0.87 -48.37 -64.15
CA PHE A 931 -0.39 -48.90 -64.69
C PHE A 931 -0.28 -49.39 -66.14
N ARG A 932 0.49 -48.69 -67.00
CA ARG A 932 0.75 -49.14 -68.38
C ARG A 932 1.57 -50.43 -68.45
N LYS A 933 2.48 -50.68 -67.48
CA LYS A 933 3.23 -51.95 -67.41
C LYS A 933 2.39 -53.10 -66.83
N TYR A 934 1.43 -52.82 -65.95
CA TYR A 934 0.62 -53.87 -65.31
C TYR A 934 -0.51 -54.41 -66.21
N PHE A 935 -1.01 -53.63 -67.18
CA PHE A 935 -2.11 -54.04 -68.07
C PHE A 935 -1.69 -54.61 -69.44
N HIS A 936 -0.40 -54.61 -69.79
CA HIS A 936 0.10 -55.24 -71.03
C HIS A 936 0.62 -56.67 -70.85
N GLY A 937 0.45 -57.29 -69.67
CA GLY A 937 0.90 -58.66 -69.37
C GLY A 937 -0.19 -59.75 -69.31
N ARG A 938 -1.43 -59.46 -69.72
CA ARG A 938 -2.52 -60.47 -69.85
C ARG A 938 -3.33 -60.25 -71.12
N CYS A 939 -2.70 -60.50 -72.26
CA CYS A 939 -3.32 -60.90 -73.53
C CYS A 939 -2.20 -61.32 -74.49
N MET A 940 -1.53 -62.44 -74.17
CA MET A 940 -1.00 -63.46 -75.09
C MET A 940 -0.51 -64.65 -74.28
#